data_AF-H2BCH6-F1
#
_entry.id   AF-H2BCH6-F1
#
_cell.length_a   1.000
_cell.length_b   1.000
_cell.length_c   1.000
_cell.angle_alpha   90.00
_cell.angle_beta   90.00
_cell.angle_gamma   90.00
#
_symmetry.space_group_name_H-M   'P 1'
#
loop_
_entity.id
_entity.type
_entity.pdbx_description
1 polymer ?
#
loop_
_entity_poly.entity_id
_entity_poly.type
_entity_poly.pdbx_seq_one_letter_code
_entity_poly.pdbx_strand_id
1 'polypeptide(L)'
;MTKRSRKLCALITCIALIATLLFPGNGITQSKGATNLTAAQIQRGMGLGFNIGNTFDSSNNDMGCLVSNHELHWGNPAVTQAYVDAIYDKGFRSIRLPITWYEFITEDNGTYSIKPEYLARVKEVVDYAYNKNMYVIINVHHENWINRSDLAASYNSISPKLKGVWKVIAEYFSDYDQRLIFEGMNEPRLVGVEGVEWVGNAEAYNVVNKLDKDFISTVRSVASPYKSTRLLMVPSYAASVNPVAYEKMDMTMFNDPYVAASIHAYSPYNFAMGNGDHSDFSPYKAELESIFAGLRTTFTSKKIPVILGEFSSSNFNNQSARVAWAKCYMEQAKKLGIPCVLWDNDVIAMQDDGEAHGYLNRATNKWYSESEPVVNALLSTLNDSSIVWKSESVYPIYKHNATTSGTELNVSEYFVFDNPSSIITSGKEIAIKYTTKTPKIALANGAWGNWTEIMPTDLDIDNKIAYFSCDTMLNAWTSADTIANMKILDSSGNGIQLPAYLISYSGERAETSEEDISSEDNTTSETSQTTQTSQSSQSSQTTQTSQTKPDNSSESASSQDKSESKPNATQTIPSNSTTTVTPSSEVESFEIGTALENVKGTAKYKVMGKTTDGTPMVQFVASKSASSATVTVPATVNINGTACKVTSIAPKAFYKNKKLKKIVIGANIVRIGKQAFYGCTNLKKVIIKKKPKQIGKQAFGKCNKLKKISIANKNVSAKKYK
;
A
#
# COMPACT_ATOMS: atom_id res chain seq x y z
N MET A 1 51.42 15.23 -54.61
CA MET A 1 52.71 15.50 -53.94
C MET A 1 52.87 17.00 -53.76
N THR A 2 53.08 17.49 -52.53
CA THR A 2 53.90 18.69 -52.18
C THR A 2 53.94 18.82 -50.64
N LYS A 3 55.02 19.37 -50.08
CA LYS A 3 55.29 19.39 -48.62
C LYS A 3 55.13 20.79 -47.99
N ARG A 4 54.45 20.81 -46.83
CA ARG A 4 54.67 21.65 -45.61
C ARG A 4 55.54 22.93 -45.69
N SER A 5 54.94 24.05 -45.26
CA SER A 5 55.50 25.09 -44.37
C SER A 5 54.38 26.06 -43.94
N ARG A 6 54.31 26.73 -42.78
CA ARG A 6 54.78 26.62 -41.37
C ARG A 6 54.46 27.99 -40.72
N LYS A 7 53.56 28.04 -39.70
CA LYS A 7 53.45 29.09 -38.63
C LYS A 7 53.16 30.56 -39.11
N LEU A 8 52.60 31.53 -38.37
CA LEU A 8 52.52 31.82 -36.93
C LEU A 8 51.43 32.90 -36.60
N CYS A 9 50.93 32.87 -35.36
CA CYS A 9 50.05 33.74 -34.54
C CYS A 9 49.70 35.23 -34.83
N ALA A 10 48.52 35.62 -34.26
CA ALA A 10 48.19 36.90 -33.56
C ALA A 10 47.85 38.17 -34.40
N LEU A 11 46.95 39.11 -34.02
CA LEU A 11 46.05 39.28 -32.85
C LEU A 11 44.95 40.37 -33.11
N ILE A 12 43.79 40.34 -32.41
CA ILE A 12 42.93 41.49 -31.93
C ILE A 12 42.47 42.56 -32.97
N THR A 13 41.18 42.86 -33.25
CA THR A 13 40.09 43.55 -32.47
C THR A 13 38.84 43.67 -33.42
N CYS A 14 37.59 44.03 -33.08
CA CYS A 14 36.70 43.76 -31.92
C CYS A 14 35.24 44.28 -32.13
N ILE A 15 34.27 43.72 -31.37
CA ILE A 15 33.05 44.36 -30.79
C ILE A 15 31.91 44.90 -31.70
N ALA A 16 30.71 44.25 -31.67
CA ALA A 16 29.44 44.75 -31.07
C ALA A 16 28.15 44.02 -31.56
N LEU A 17 27.14 43.89 -30.66
CA LEU A 17 25.73 43.41 -30.87
C LEU A 17 25.57 41.95 -31.35
N ILE A 18 25.17 40.93 -30.56
CA ILE A 18 24.19 40.74 -29.46
C ILE A 18 22.71 40.76 -29.91
N ALA A 19 22.08 39.57 -29.97
CA ALA A 19 20.93 39.18 -29.12
C ALA A 19 20.44 37.72 -29.37
N THR A 20 20.47 36.89 -28.31
CA THR A 20 19.57 35.75 -27.96
C THR A 20 19.07 34.77 -29.07
N LEU A 21 19.16 33.45 -28.93
CA LEU A 21 18.94 32.63 -27.73
C LEU A 21 20.06 31.60 -27.48
N LEU A 22 20.59 31.57 -26.26
CA LEU A 22 21.44 30.50 -25.75
C LEU A 22 20.61 29.63 -24.80
N PHE A 23 20.48 28.34 -25.10
CA PHE A 23 20.25 27.36 -24.03
C PHE A 23 21.61 27.08 -23.37
N PRO A 24 21.76 27.25 -22.04
CA PRO A 24 22.97 26.81 -21.37
C PRO A 24 22.99 25.28 -21.39
N GLY A 25 23.87 24.72 -22.22
CA GLY A 25 24.32 23.35 -22.04
C GLY A 25 25.11 23.30 -20.74
N ASN A 26 24.45 22.97 -19.62
CA ASN A 26 25.16 22.67 -18.40
C ASN A 26 26.03 21.44 -18.67
N GLY A 27 27.34 21.66 -18.67
CA GLY A 27 28.31 20.60 -18.87
C GLY A 27 28.13 19.51 -17.82
N ILE A 28 28.51 18.28 -18.19
CA ILE A 28 28.62 17.18 -17.26
C ILE A 28 29.75 17.51 -16.29
N THR A 29 29.43 18.23 -15.21
CA THR A 29 30.19 18.18 -13.98
C THR A 29 30.06 16.76 -13.48
N GLN A 30 31.09 15.95 -13.73
CA GLN A 30 31.27 14.67 -13.09
C GLN A 30 31.34 14.94 -11.59
N SER A 31 30.20 14.79 -10.90
CA SER A 31 30.14 15.01 -9.45
C SER A 31 31.04 13.97 -8.78
N LYS A 32 31.78 14.43 -7.77
CA LYS A 32 32.63 13.58 -6.92
C LYS A 32 31.81 12.37 -6.48
N GLY A 33 32.42 11.19 -6.56
CA GLY A 33 31.73 9.91 -6.62
C GLY A 33 30.53 9.80 -5.68
N ALA A 34 29.34 9.65 -6.26
CA ALA A 34 28.18 9.15 -5.53
C ALA A 34 28.52 7.73 -5.06
N THR A 35 28.81 7.58 -3.77
CA THR A 35 28.88 6.27 -3.12
C THR A 35 27.53 5.59 -3.30
N ASN A 36 27.50 4.47 -4.02
CA ASN A 36 26.28 3.68 -4.13
C ASN A 36 25.79 3.33 -2.71
N LEU A 37 24.56 3.70 -2.40
CA LEU A 37 23.94 3.40 -1.11
C LEU A 37 23.80 1.89 -0.97
N THR A 38 23.99 1.35 0.23
CA THR A 38 23.62 -0.05 0.53
C THR A 38 22.10 -0.22 0.56
N ALA A 39 21.60 -1.46 0.48
CA ALA A 39 20.17 -1.72 0.66
C ALA A 39 19.65 -1.25 2.05
N ALA A 40 20.48 -1.34 3.09
CA ALA A 40 20.15 -0.84 4.44
C ALA A 40 20.02 0.70 4.47
N GLN A 41 20.93 1.42 3.81
CA GLN A 41 20.86 2.88 3.66
C GLN A 41 19.63 3.32 2.84
N ILE A 42 19.28 2.57 1.79
CA ILE A 42 18.05 2.78 1.01
C ILE A 42 16.82 2.59 1.92
N GLN A 43 16.72 1.46 2.63
CA GLN A 43 15.62 1.20 3.58
C GLN A 43 15.50 2.32 4.63
N ARG A 44 16.61 2.74 5.24
CA ARG A 44 16.63 3.84 6.21
C ARG A 44 16.13 5.16 5.60
N GLY A 45 16.55 5.45 4.36
CA GLY A 45 16.15 6.65 3.63
C GLY A 45 14.68 6.68 3.18
N MET A 46 14.05 5.53 2.96
CA MET A 46 12.64 5.45 2.54
C MET A 46 11.67 6.02 3.59
N GLY A 47 12.02 5.98 4.88
CA GLY A 47 11.19 6.46 5.98
C GLY A 47 9.80 5.82 6.01
N LEU A 48 8.78 6.62 6.33
CA LEU A 48 7.39 6.24 6.10
C LEU A 48 7.04 6.49 4.63
N GLY A 49 6.47 5.47 3.98
CA GLY A 49 6.02 5.52 2.60
C GLY A 49 4.51 5.67 2.45
N PHE A 50 4.08 6.09 1.25
CA PHE A 50 2.67 6.27 0.91
C PHE A 50 2.35 5.61 -0.44
N ASN A 51 1.33 4.75 -0.51
CA ASN A 51 0.83 4.21 -1.76
C ASN A 51 -0.17 5.19 -2.38
N ILE A 52 -0.02 5.46 -3.68
CA ILE A 52 -1.06 6.17 -4.45
C ILE A 52 -1.99 5.11 -5.07
N GLY A 53 -2.75 4.42 -4.22
CA GLY A 53 -3.65 3.31 -4.61
C GLY A 53 -4.92 3.77 -5.33
N ASN A 54 -5.61 2.82 -5.98
CA ASN A 54 -6.79 3.02 -6.81
C ASN A 54 -6.57 4.09 -7.91
N THR A 55 -5.44 3.97 -8.62
CA THR A 55 -4.87 4.94 -9.57
C THR A 55 -4.40 4.24 -10.84
N PHE A 56 -3.09 4.10 -11.07
CA PHE A 56 -2.52 3.42 -12.24
C PHE A 56 -2.71 1.90 -12.17
N ASP A 57 -2.83 1.37 -10.97
CA ASP A 57 -3.30 0.03 -10.62
C ASP A 57 -4.73 -0.24 -11.07
N SER A 58 -5.58 0.80 -11.14
CA SER A 58 -6.96 0.62 -11.57
C SER A 58 -7.06 0.07 -12.99
N SER A 59 -8.14 -0.64 -13.29
CA SER A 59 -8.38 -1.21 -14.62
C SER A 59 -9.85 -1.19 -15.00
N ASN A 60 -10.15 -1.28 -16.30
CA ASN A 60 -11.51 -1.44 -16.78
C ASN A 60 -11.85 -2.88 -17.22
N ASN A 61 -10.86 -3.78 -17.25
CA ASN A 61 -10.96 -5.19 -17.63
C ASN A 61 -11.27 -5.47 -19.11
N ASP A 62 -11.19 -4.45 -19.98
CA ASP A 62 -11.37 -4.55 -21.44
C ASP A 62 -10.18 -3.88 -22.18
N MET A 63 -9.73 -4.44 -23.31
CA MET A 63 -8.74 -3.74 -24.15
C MET A 63 -9.35 -2.47 -24.78
N GLY A 64 -8.63 -1.34 -24.69
CA GLY A 64 -9.02 -0.07 -25.30
C GLY A 64 -9.36 1.05 -24.32
N CYS A 65 -8.63 1.15 -23.20
CA CYS A 65 -8.52 2.38 -22.42
C CYS A 65 -7.85 3.50 -23.23
N LEU A 66 -8.20 4.75 -22.94
CA LEU A 66 -7.36 5.90 -23.31
C LEU A 66 -6.50 6.25 -22.10
N VAL A 67 -5.20 6.46 -22.31
CA VAL A 67 -4.26 6.85 -21.23
C VAL A 67 -4.78 8.05 -20.43
N SER A 68 -5.40 9.01 -21.10
CA SER A 68 -6.03 10.20 -20.49
C SER A 68 -7.18 9.92 -19.51
N ASN A 69 -7.64 8.67 -19.38
CA ASN A 69 -8.71 8.30 -18.43
C ASN A 69 -8.39 7.03 -17.61
N HIS A 70 -7.17 6.50 -17.71
CA HIS A 70 -6.80 5.24 -17.08
C HIS A 70 -6.85 5.32 -15.56
N GLU A 71 -6.08 6.25 -14.99
CA GLU A 71 -5.98 6.47 -13.54
C GLU A 71 -7.29 6.93 -12.87
N LEU A 72 -8.35 7.12 -13.64
CA LEU A 72 -9.67 7.57 -13.18
C LEU A 72 -10.70 6.43 -13.07
N HIS A 73 -10.37 5.20 -13.49
CA HIS A 73 -11.39 4.15 -13.66
C HIS A 73 -12.14 3.77 -12.38
N TRP A 74 -11.46 3.81 -11.23
CA TRP A 74 -12.00 3.42 -9.93
C TRP A 74 -12.50 4.61 -9.09
N GLY A 75 -12.48 5.82 -9.67
CA GLY A 75 -13.19 7.00 -9.15
C GLY A 75 -12.31 8.12 -8.65
N ASN A 76 -11.01 7.87 -8.44
CA ASN A 76 -10.06 8.89 -8.00
C ASN A 76 -9.72 9.88 -9.13
N PRO A 77 -9.42 11.15 -8.81
CA PRO A 77 -8.91 12.11 -9.78
C PRO A 77 -7.45 11.81 -10.14
N ALA A 78 -6.99 12.42 -11.23
CA ALA A 78 -5.63 12.27 -11.71
C ALA A 78 -4.62 12.80 -10.68
N VAL A 79 -3.45 12.16 -10.59
CA VAL A 79 -2.39 12.58 -9.66
C VAL A 79 -1.82 13.93 -10.07
N THR A 80 -1.63 14.84 -9.12
CA THR A 80 -1.05 16.17 -9.36
C THR A 80 0.20 16.36 -8.51
N GLN A 81 1.09 17.27 -8.93
CA GLN A 81 2.25 17.68 -8.12
C GLN A 81 1.81 18.12 -6.71
N ALA A 82 0.73 18.90 -6.60
CA ALA A 82 0.21 19.39 -5.32
C ALA A 82 -0.29 18.28 -4.36
N TYR A 83 -0.73 17.13 -4.90
CA TYR A 83 -1.05 15.95 -4.08
C TYR A 83 0.22 15.30 -3.52
N VAL A 84 1.26 15.17 -4.35
CA VAL A 84 2.58 14.65 -3.94
C VAL A 84 3.28 15.61 -2.97
N ASP A 85 3.11 16.92 -3.15
CA ASP A 85 3.58 17.93 -2.21
C ASP A 85 2.93 17.76 -0.83
N ALA A 86 1.60 17.60 -0.78
CA ALA A 86 0.88 17.36 0.49
C ALA A 86 1.32 16.07 1.21
N ILE A 87 1.71 15.02 0.47
CA ILE A 87 2.31 13.79 1.03
C ILE A 87 3.69 14.08 1.62
N TYR A 88 4.58 14.74 0.86
CA TYR A 88 5.93 15.08 1.30
C TYR A 88 5.95 16.03 2.50
N ASP A 89 5.13 17.09 2.46
CA ASP A 89 5.04 18.13 3.48
C ASP A 89 4.52 17.57 4.81
N LYS A 90 3.70 16.50 4.77
CA LYS A 90 3.26 15.78 5.97
C LYS A 90 4.40 15.02 6.66
N GLY A 91 5.44 14.62 5.93
CA GLY A 91 6.63 13.93 6.47
C GLY A 91 6.97 12.60 5.80
N PHE A 92 6.21 12.14 4.82
CA PHE A 92 6.53 10.91 4.07
C PHE A 92 7.78 11.09 3.21
N ARG A 93 8.58 10.03 3.04
CA ARG A 93 9.87 10.07 2.30
C ARG A 93 9.98 9.05 1.18
N SER A 94 8.97 8.20 1.03
CA SER A 94 8.81 7.31 -0.12
C SER A 94 7.37 7.32 -0.66
N ILE A 95 7.24 7.07 -1.96
CA ILE A 95 5.94 6.81 -2.61
C ILE A 95 6.00 5.46 -3.30
N ARG A 96 4.96 4.64 -3.17
CA ARG A 96 4.72 3.50 -4.06
C ARG A 96 3.61 3.89 -5.04
N LEU A 97 3.93 3.72 -6.32
CA LEU A 97 3.01 3.93 -7.42
C LEU A 97 2.65 2.55 -7.97
N PRO A 98 1.56 1.93 -7.48
CA PRO A 98 1.11 0.65 -8.00
C PRO A 98 0.55 0.86 -9.42
N ILE A 99 1.00 0.08 -10.41
CA ILE A 99 0.70 0.30 -11.83
C ILE A 99 0.26 -1.00 -12.52
N THR A 100 -0.89 -0.95 -13.19
CA THR A 100 -1.36 -2.01 -14.08
C THR A 100 -1.06 -1.63 -15.53
N TRP A 101 -0.51 -2.57 -16.29
CA TRP A 101 0.09 -2.34 -17.61
C TRP A 101 -0.60 -3.09 -18.75
N TYR A 102 -1.30 -4.21 -18.50
CA TYR A 102 -1.84 -5.07 -19.57
C TYR A 102 -2.76 -4.36 -20.59
N GLU A 103 -3.42 -3.26 -20.22
CA GLU A 103 -4.28 -2.49 -21.13
C GLU A 103 -3.48 -1.67 -22.17
N PHE A 104 -2.16 -1.55 -21.98
CA PHE A 104 -1.23 -0.74 -22.80
C PHE A 104 0.00 -1.50 -23.31
N ILE A 105 0.11 -2.80 -23.02
CA ILE A 105 1.14 -3.68 -23.57
C ILE A 105 0.71 -4.16 -24.96
N THR A 106 1.63 -4.08 -25.93
CA THR A 106 1.53 -4.81 -27.21
C THR A 106 2.64 -5.85 -27.30
N GLU A 107 2.33 -6.97 -27.94
CA GLU A 107 3.27 -8.05 -28.25
C GLU A 107 3.28 -8.27 -29.76
N ASP A 108 4.46 -8.26 -30.37
CA ASP A 108 4.68 -8.59 -31.78
C ASP A 108 5.84 -9.59 -31.87
N ASN A 109 5.53 -10.82 -32.29
CA ASN A 109 6.49 -11.92 -32.44
C ASN A 109 7.42 -12.12 -31.21
N GLY A 110 6.86 -12.04 -29.99
CA GLY A 110 7.61 -12.15 -28.73
C GLY A 110 8.40 -10.91 -28.32
N THR A 111 8.33 -9.83 -29.09
CA THR A 111 8.82 -8.50 -28.70
C THR A 111 7.69 -7.74 -28.01
N TYR A 112 7.96 -7.21 -26.82
CA TYR A 112 6.99 -6.46 -26.02
C TYR A 112 7.26 -4.97 -26.09
N SER A 113 6.21 -4.16 -26.10
CA SER A 113 6.30 -2.71 -25.93
C SER A 113 5.12 -2.19 -25.13
N ILE A 114 5.31 -1.03 -24.48
CA ILE A 114 4.28 -0.35 -23.70
C ILE A 114 3.99 0.97 -24.40
N LYS A 115 2.71 1.35 -24.45
CA LYS A 115 2.24 2.57 -25.12
C LYS A 115 3.02 3.82 -24.63
N PRO A 116 3.72 4.57 -25.51
CA PRO A 116 4.65 5.63 -25.08
C PRO A 116 4.02 6.73 -24.22
N GLU A 117 2.78 7.14 -24.52
CA GLU A 117 2.08 8.13 -23.69
C GLU A 117 1.74 7.62 -22.28
N TYR A 118 1.61 6.30 -22.08
CA TYR A 118 1.38 5.71 -20.75
C TYR A 118 2.66 5.73 -19.92
N LEU A 119 3.79 5.32 -20.52
CA LEU A 119 5.12 5.45 -19.91
C LEU A 119 5.42 6.90 -19.53
N ALA A 120 5.14 7.86 -20.43
CA ALA A 120 5.33 9.28 -20.15
C ALA A 120 4.48 9.78 -18.97
N ARG A 121 3.22 9.35 -18.86
CA ARG A 121 2.35 9.74 -17.73
C ARG A 121 2.75 9.08 -16.40
N VAL A 122 3.19 7.81 -16.42
CA VAL A 122 3.79 7.18 -15.24
C VAL A 122 5.06 7.93 -14.83
N LYS A 123 5.94 8.26 -15.78
CA LYS A 123 7.17 9.02 -15.55
C LYS A 123 6.89 10.38 -14.91
N GLU A 124 5.89 11.10 -15.39
CA GLU A 124 5.48 12.40 -14.84
C GLU A 124 5.17 12.31 -13.34
N VAL A 125 4.43 11.28 -12.92
CA VAL A 125 4.07 11.08 -11.51
C VAL A 125 5.24 10.56 -10.67
N VAL A 126 6.13 9.73 -11.25
CA VAL A 126 7.42 9.38 -10.64
C VAL A 126 8.28 10.63 -10.41
N ASP A 127 8.35 11.53 -11.40
CA ASP A 127 9.13 12.77 -11.35
C ASP A 127 8.61 13.73 -10.26
N TYR A 128 7.30 13.81 -10.02
CA TYR A 128 6.73 14.66 -8.95
C TYR A 128 7.32 14.34 -7.56
N ALA A 129 7.63 13.06 -7.29
CA ALA A 129 8.20 12.59 -6.03
C ALA A 129 9.74 12.55 -6.08
N TYR A 130 10.30 12.04 -7.17
CA TYR A 130 11.75 11.90 -7.36
C TYR A 130 12.48 13.25 -7.32
N ASN A 131 11.90 14.29 -7.93
CA ASN A 131 12.45 15.65 -7.91
C ASN A 131 12.39 16.32 -6.52
N LYS A 132 11.62 15.75 -5.57
CA LYS A 132 11.61 16.14 -4.14
C LYS A 132 12.56 15.28 -3.29
N ASN A 133 13.47 14.55 -3.94
CA ASN A 133 14.39 13.58 -3.34
C ASN A 133 13.72 12.42 -2.59
N MET A 134 12.46 12.10 -2.88
CA MET A 134 11.79 10.93 -2.32
C MET A 134 12.27 9.64 -3.02
N TYR A 135 12.17 8.52 -2.30
CA TYR A 135 12.23 7.19 -2.92
C TYR A 135 10.90 6.90 -3.63
N VAL A 136 10.96 6.20 -4.76
CA VAL A 136 9.77 5.82 -5.53
C VAL A 136 9.81 4.33 -5.84
N ILE A 137 8.76 3.59 -5.50
CA ILE A 137 8.58 2.19 -5.87
C ILE A 137 7.59 2.13 -7.05
N ILE A 138 7.96 1.45 -8.13
CA ILE A 138 7.06 1.08 -9.23
C ILE A 138 7.00 -0.44 -9.40
N ASN A 139 5.87 -0.98 -9.83
CA ASN A 139 5.64 -2.42 -9.95
C ASN A 139 4.83 -2.80 -11.20
N VAL A 140 4.52 -4.09 -11.33
CA VAL A 140 3.39 -4.56 -12.14
C VAL A 140 2.30 -5.08 -11.19
N HIS A 141 1.10 -4.51 -11.26
CA HIS A 141 0.11 -4.60 -10.18
C HIS A 141 -1.02 -5.61 -10.43
N HIS A 142 -2.14 -5.20 -11.03
CA HIS A 142 -3.27 -6.11 -11.31
C HIS A 142 -3.13 -6.78 -12.70
N GLU A 143 -1.97 -7.37 -12.95
CA GLU A 143 -1.71 -8.09 -14.20
C GLU A 143 -2.54 -9.38 -14.28
N ASN A 144 -3.62 -9.34 -15.06
CA ASN A 144 -4.54 -10.47 -15.28
C ASN A 144 -3.88 -11.72 -15.93
N TRP A 145 -2.66 -11.58 -16.44
CA TRP A 145 -1.86 -12.67 -17.00
C TRP A 145 -0.91 -13.29 -15.96
N ILE A 146 -0.69 -12.65 -14.81
CA ILE A 146 0.00 -13.23 -13.64
C ILE A 146 -1.05 -13.82 -12.69
N ASN A 147 -1.99 -12.99 -12.27
CA ASN A 147 -2.99 -13.30 -11.25
C ASN A 147 -4.14 -14.12 -11.84
N ARG A 148 -3.96 -15.45 -11.86
CA ARG A 148 -4.78 -16.43 -12.58
C ARG A 148 -5.10 -17.65 -11.73
N SER A 149 -6.26 -18.26 -11.97
CA SER A 149 -6.68 -19.51 -11.31
C SER A 149 -5.77 -20.72 -11.60
N ASP A 150 -4.96 -20.66 -12.65
CA ASP A 150 -4.04 -21.71 -13.08
C ASP A 150 -2.55 -21.31 -12.95
N LEU A 151 -2.23 -20.34 -12.09
CA LEU A 151 -0.87 -19.87 -11.82
C LEU A 151 0.14 -21.01 -11.63
N ALA A 152 -0.22 -22.02 -10.84
CA ALA A 152 0.59 -23.20 -10.53
C ALA A 152 1.13 -23.98 -11.75
N ALA A 153 0.46 -23.90 -12.91
CA ALA A 153 0.89 -24.53 -14.16
C ALA A 153 1.36 -23.52 -15.24
N SER A 154 1.29 -22.22 -14.95
CA SER A 154 1.33 -21.17 -15.98
C SER A 154 2.71 -20.57 -16.26
N TYR A 155 3.77 -20.95 -15.54
CA TYR A 155 5.12 -20.37 -15.64
C TYR A 155 5.58 -20.11 -17.09
N ASN A 156 5.53 -21.12 -17.97
CA ASN A 156 5.98 -21.01 -19.37
C ASN A 156 5.20 -19.97 -20.19
N SER A 157 3.96 -19.64 -19.80
CA SER A 157 3.14 -18.60 -20.45
C SER A 157 3.34 -17.21 -19.84
N ILE A 158 3.78 -17.12 -18.58
CA ILE A 158 3.95 -15.86 -17.85
C ILE A 158 5.38 -15.32 -18.03
N SER A 159 6.39 -16.19 -17.92
CA SER A 159 7.81 -15.84 -17.94
C SER A 159 8.22 -14.97 -19.15
N PRO A 160 7.94 -15.32 -20.41
CA PRO A 160 8.34 -14.50 -21.56
C PRO A 160 7.77 -13.08 -21.49
N LYS A 161 6.50 -12.94 -21.07
CA LYS A 161 5.82 -11.66 -20.95
C LYS A 161 6.34 -10.84 -19.76
N LEU A 162 6.56 -11.47 -18.61
CA LEU A 162 7.14 -10.81 -17.44
C LEU A 162 8.52 -10.22 -17.78
N LYS A 163 9.38 -11.01 -18.43
CA LYS A 163 10.72 -10.57 -18.85
C LYS A 163 10.65 -9.46 -19.92
N GLY A 164 9.75 -9.59 -20.90
CA GLY A 164 9.56 -8.57 -21.92
C GLY A 164 9.08 -7.22 -21.36
N VAL A 165 8.07 -7.24 -20.49
CA VAL A 165 7.52 -6.04 -19.84
C VAL A 165 8.56 -5.38 -18.94
N TRP A 166 9.25 -6.15 -18.09
CA TRP A 166 10.28 -5.60 -17.21
C TRP A 166 11.50 -5.07 -17.95
N LYS A 167 11.86 -5.66 -19.09
CA LYS A 167 12.90 -5.10 -19.95
C LYS A 167 12.54 -3.70 -20.42
N VAL A 168 11.32 -3.50 -20.96
CA VAL A 168 10.85 -2.18 -21.42
C VAL A 168 10.82 -1.16 -20.28
N ILE A 169 10.32 -1.54 -19.10
CA ILE A 169 10.28 -0.65 -17.92
C ILE A 169 11.70 -0.28 -17.47
N ALA A 170 12.58 -1.27 -17.29
CA ALA A 170 13.95 -1.03 -16.82
C ALA A 170 14.81 -0.25 -17.82
N GLU A 171 14.60 -0.41 -19.13
CA GLU A 171 15.25 0.39 -20.18
C GLU A 171 14.75 1.85 -20.13
N TYR A 172 13.44 2.07 -20.02
CA TYR A 172 12.83 3.41 -19.99
C TYR A 172 13.23 4.21 -18.73
N PHE A 173 13.39 3.54 -17.59
CA PHE A 173 13.78 4.14 -16.31
C PHE A 173 15.28 3.94 -15.97
N SER A 174 16.11 3.63 -16.96
CA SER A 174 17.53 3.25 -16.77
C SER A 174 18.41 4.35 -16.15
N ASP A 175 18.13 5.62 -16.41
CA ASP A 175 18.91 6.78 -15.93
C ASP A 175 18.61 7.21 -14.49
N TYR A 176 17.54 6.69 -13.86
CA TYR A 176 17.20 7.03 -12.47
C TYR A 176 18.16 6.35 -11.49
N ASP A 177 18.54 7.05 -10.43
CA ASP A 177 19.40 6.50 -9.39
C ASP A 177 18.68 5.47 -8.48
N GLN A 178 19.38 5.05 -7.42
CA GLN A 178 18.89 4.04 -6.48
C GLN A 178 17.62 4.44 -5.70
N ARG A 179 17.16 5.70 -5.81
CA ARG A 179 15.88 6.13 -5.22
C ARG A 179 14.67 5.57 -5.99
N LEU A 180 14.83 5.20 -7.26
CA LEU A 180 13.80 4.47 -8.00
C LEU A 180 13.99 2.96 -7.81
N ILE A 181 13.05 2.36 -7.09
CA ILE A 181 13.00 0.96 -6.66
C ILE A 181 12.00 0.22 -7.56
N PHE A 182 12.31 -1.01 -7.95
CA PHE A 182 11.40 -1.85 -8.75
C PHE A 182 10.88 -3.02 -7.91
N GLU A 183 9.56 -3.20 -7.86
CA GLU A 183 8.91 -4.36 -7.24
C GLU A 183 8.35 -5.29 -8.32
N GLY A 184 8.86 -6.52 -8.37
CA GLY A 184 8.72 -7.40 -9.54
C GLY A 184 7.30 -7.83 -9.90
N MET A 185 6.44 -8.03 -8.90
CA MET A 185 5.02 -8.40 -9.05
C MET A 185 4.24 -7.96 -7.81
N ASN A 186 2.95 -7.64 -7.96
CA ASN A 186 2.04 -7.46 -6.84
C ASN A 186 1.21 -8.72 -6.56
N GLU A 187 1.30 -9.22 -5.34
CA GLU A 187 0.47 -10.31 -4.80
C GLU A 187 0.20 -11.50 -5.75
N PRO A 188 1.22 -12.11 -6.38
CA PRO A 188 1.03 -13.16 -7.37
C PRO A 188 0.34 -14.38 -6.75
N ARG A 189 -0.88 -14.70 -7.22
CA ARG A 189 -1.74 -15.72 -6.58
C ARG A 189 -2.72 -16.45 -7.50
N LEU A 190 -3.27 -17.55 -6.98
CA LEU A 190 -4.32 -18.40 -7.58
C LEU A 190 -5.71 -17.73 -7.51
N VAL A 191 -5.88 -16.59 -8.21
CA VAL A 191 -7.13 -15.81 -8.16
C VAL A 191 -8.34 -16.65 -8.56
N GLY A 192 -9.38 -16.62 -7.71
CA GLY A 192 -10.64 -17.33 -7.92
C GLY A 192 -10.62 -18.82 -7.54
N VAL A 193 -9.53 -19.33 -6.93
CA VAL A 193 -9.45 -20.72 -6.47
C VAL A 193 -9.75 -20.80 -4.96
N GLU A 194 -10.91 -21.38 -4.65
CA GLU A 194 -11.42 -21.51 -3.28
C GLU A 194 -10.42 -22.26 -2.37
N GLY A 195 -10.27 -21.77 -1.14
CA GLY A 195 -9.37 -22.35 -0.12
C GLY A 195 -7.87 -22.08 -0.30
N VAL A 196 -7.39 -21.80 -1.51
CA VAL A 196 -5.95 -21.61 -1.79
C VAL A 196 -5.56 -20.25 -2.38
N GLU A 197 -6.51 -19.40 -2.80
CA GLU A 197 -6.18 -18.08 -3.37
C GLU A 197 -5.20 -17.28 -2.50
N TRP A 198 -5.48 -17.12 -1.20
CA TRP A 198 -4.67 -16.31 -0.28
C TRP A 198 -3.64 -17.10 0.54
N VAL A 199 -3.69 -18.43 0.49
CA VAL A 199 -2.78 -19.32 1.23
C VAL A 199 -1.68 -19.85 0.31
N GLY A 200 -2.05 -20.34 -0.87
CA GLY A 200 -1.15 -20.93 -1.86
C GLY A 200 -0.97 -22.44 -1.74
N ASN A 201 -0.12 -22.99 -2.60
CA ASN A 201 0.31 -24.39 -2.61
C ASN A 201 1.75 -24.50 -3.16
N ALA A 202 2.37 -25.68 -3.01
CA ALA A 202 3.77 -25.91 -3.36
C ALA A 202 4.10 -25.56 -4.82
N GLU A 203 3.20 -25.90 -5.74
CA GLU A 203 3.33 -25.63 -7.17
C GLU A 203 3.29 -24.13 -7.46
N ALA A 204 2.36 -23.38 -6.85
CA ALA A 204 2.27 -21.94 -7.01
C ALA A 204 3.49 -21.21 -6.41
N TYR A 205 3.97 -21.61 -5.23
CA TYR A 205 5.21 -21.06 -4.65
C TYR A 205 6.41 -21.25 -5.60
N ASN A 206 6.52 -22.44 -6.18
CA ASN A 206 7.57 -22.77 -7.16
C ASN A 206 7.45 -21.95 -8.46
N VAL A 207 6.24 -21.54 -8.86
CA VAL A 207 6.06 -20.64 -10.02
C VAL A 207 6.46 -19.21 -9.65
N VAL A 208 6.02 -18.69 -8.50
CA VAL A 208 6.38 -17.33 -8.02
C VAL A 208 7.90 -17.18 -7.92
N ASN A 209 8.59 -18.09 -7.23
CA ASN A 209 10.06 -18.08 -7.10
C ASN A 209 10.80 -18.05 -8.45
N LYS A 210 10.29 -18.72 -9.49
CA LYS A 210 10.90 -18.69 -10.82
C LYS A 210 10.65 -17.36 -11.53
N LEU A 211 9.45 -16.80 -11.38
CA LEU A 211 9.08 -15.50 -11.94
C LEU A 211 9.87 -14.35 -11.28
N ASP A 212 10.13 -14.43 -9.98
CA ASP A 212 11.00 -13.46 -9.28
C ASP A 212 12.45 -13.54 -9.75
N LYS A 213 12.99 -14.75 -9.94
CA LYS A 213 14.31 -14.95 -10.56
C LYS A 213 14.37 -14.45 -12.01
N ASP A 214 13.29 -14.60 -12.77
CA ASP A 214 13.15 -14.03 -14.11
C ASP A 214 13.14 -12.50 -14.09
N PHE A 215 12.43 -11.88 -13.14
CA PHE A 215 12.43 -10.43 -12.93
C PHE A 215 13.82 -9.91 -12.56
N ILE A 216 14.47 -10.48 -11.53
CA ILE A 216 15.81 -10.08 -11.09
C ILE A 216 16.79 -10.19 -12.26
N SER A 217 16.88 -11.36 -12.90
CA SER A 217 17.83 -11.59 -14.00
C SER A 217 17.59 -10.66 -15.20
N THR A 218 16.32 -10.36 -15.53
CA THR A 218 15.98 -9.37 -16.57
C THR A 218 16.47 -7.98 -16.20
N VAL A 219 16.15 -7.45 -15.02
CA VAL A 219 16.55 -6.08 -14.63
C VAL A 219 18.08 -5.97 -14.52
N ARG A 220 18.77 -6.98 -13.96
CA ARG A 220 20.25 -7.00 -13.91
C ARG A 220 20.90 -7.09 -15.31
N SER A 221 20.18 -7.56 -16.33
CA SER A 221 20.69 -7.64 -17.71
C SER A 221 20.63 -6.30 -18.47
N VAL A 222 19.72 -5.40 -18.09
CA VAL A 222 19.52 -4.11 -18.75
C VAL A 222 20.70 -3.16 -18.49
N ALA A 223 21.08 -2.39 -19.52
CA ALA A 223 22.10 -1.36 -19.39
C ALA A 223 21.58 -0.18 -18.56
N SER A 224 22.19 0.05 -17.39
CA SER A 224 21.95 1.20 -16.51
C SER A 224 23.20 1.38 -15.62
N PRO A 225 23.58 2.60 -15.24
CA PRO A 225 24.64 2.84 -14.25
C PRO A 225 24.35 2.15 -12.91
N TYR A 226 23.07 1.92 -12.60
CA TYR A 226 22.59 1.38 -11.33
C TYR A 226 22.11 -0.08 -11.45
N LYS A 227 22.38 -0.78 -12.57
CA LYS A 227 21.79 -2.11 -12.81
C LYS A 227 22.05 -3.12 -11.68
N SER A 228 23.24 -3.07 -11.07
CA SER A 228 23.68 -3.94 -9.97
C SER A 228 23.43 -3.38 -8.56
N THR A 229 22.89 -2.17 -8.44
CA THR A 229 22.72 -1.46 -7.14
C THR A 229 21.32 -0.87 -6.96
N ARG A 230 20.45 -0.90 -7.97
CA ARG A 230 19.02 -0.63 -7.85
C ARG A 230 18.39 -1.69 -6.97
N LEU A 231 17.74 -1.28 -5.88
CA LEU A 231 17.00 -2.17 -5.02
C LEU A 231 15.81 -2.79 -5.79
N LEU A 232 15.70 -4.11 -5.73
CA LEU A 232 14.60 -4.88 -6.29
C LEU A 232 13.79 -5.51 -5.16
N MET A 233 12.47 -5.39 -5.21
CA MET A 233 11.56 -6.02 -4.26
C MET A 233 10.90 -7.25 -4.91
N VAL A 234 10.92 -8.40 -4.24
CA VAL A 234 10.28 -9.63 -4.70
C VAL A 234 9.24 -10.10 -3.67
N PRO A 235 7.97 -10.31 -4.07
CA PRO A 235 6.91 -10.67 -3.13
C PRO A 235 7.00 -12.12 -2.66
N SER A 236 6.52 -12.41 -1.45
CA SER A 236 6.06 -13.77 -1.16
C SER A 236 4.82 -14.12 -1.99
N TYR A 237 4.35 -15.37 -1.96
CA TYR A 237 3.07 -15.71 -2.58
C TYR A 237 1.93 -14.84 -2.01
N ALA A 238 1.11 -14.26 -2.88
CA ALA A 238 0.12 -13.23 -2.53
C ALA A 238 0.68 -12.02 -1.74
N ALA A 239 2.00 -11.78 -1.79
CA ALA A 239 2.75 -10.88 -0.90
C ALA A 239 2.46 -11.11 0.60
N SER A 240 1.95 -12.29 0.95
CA SER A 240 1.39 -12.58 2.26
C SER A 240 2.44 -12.55 3.38
N VAL A 241 2.09 -11.88 4.48
CA VAL A 241 2.78 -11.93 5.78
C VAL A 241 2.51 -13.24 6.55
N ASN A 242 1.78 -14.20 5.96
CA ASN A 242 1.63 -15.53 6.57
C ASN A 242 2.94 -16.33 6.45
N PRO A 243 3.47 -16.91 7.54
CA PRO A 243 4.69 -17.74 7.50
C PRO A 243 4.67 -18.84 6.43
N VAL A 244 3.51 -19.46 6.20
CA VAL A 244 3.31 -20.52 5.22
C VAL A 244 3.66 -20.08 3.78
N ALA A 245 3.53 -18.78 3.47
CA ALA A 245 3.88 -18.21 2.18
C ALA A 245 5.34 -17.74 2.13
N TYR A 246 5.79 -16.91 3.09
CA TYR A 246 7.13 -16.31 3.02
C TYR A 246 8.27 -17.32 3.29
N GLU A 247 8.04 -18.39 4.05
CA GLU A 247 9.03 -19.46 4.26
C GLU A 247 9.26 -20.31 3.01
N LYS A 248 8.46 -20.12 1.96
CA LYS A 248 8.57 -20.82 0.68
C LYS A 248 9.24 -19.97 -0.40
N MET A 249 9.65 -18.74 -0.07
CA MET A 249 10.50 -17.93 -0.94
C MET A 249 11.86 -18.62 -1.13
N ASP A 250 12.39 -18.58 -2.35
CA ASP A 250 13.71 -19.12 -2.65
C ASP A 250 14.80 -18.19 -2.12
N MET A 251 15.37 -18.55 -0.97
CA MET A 251 16.35 -17.72 -0.25
C MET A 251 17.61 -17.39 -1.07
N THR A 252 17.91 -18.14 -2.14
CA THR A 252 19.06 -17.83 -3.02
C THR A 252 18.90 -16.52 -3.79
N MET A 253 17.68 -15.95 -3.87
CA MET A 253 17.43 -14.64 -4.46
C MET A 253 18.08 -13.50 -3.65
N PHE A 254 18.22 -13.67 -2.34
CA PHE A 254 18.82 -12.66 -1.44
C PHE A 254 20.35 -12.73 -1.37
N ASN A 255 20.99 -13.60 -2.17
CA ASN A 255 22.43 -13.56 -2.39
C ASN A 255 22.84 -12.31 -3.21
N ASP A 256 21.90 -11.69 -3.92
CA ASP A 256 22.04 -10.33 -4.44
C ASP A 256 21.73 -9.33 -3.30
N PRO A 257 22.70 -8.54 -2.83
CA PRO A 257 22.51 -7.65 -1.67
C PRO A 257 21.58 -6.46 -1.94
N TYR A 258 21.08 -6.33 -3.17
CA TYR A 258 20.09 -5.35 -3.60
C TYR A 258 18.76 -6.01 -3.97
N VAL A 259 18.41 -7.13 -3.32
CA VAL A 259 17.09 -7.76 -3.35
C VAL A 259 16.46 -7.74 -1.95
N ALA A 260 15.22 -7.29 -1.86
CA ALA A 260 14.41 -7.21 -0.65
C ALA A 260 13.14 -8.06 -0.78
N ALA A 261 12.66 -8.62 0.33
CA ALA A 261 11.32 -9.21 0.38
C ALA A 261 10.25 -8.11 0.38
N SER A 262 9.30 -8.17 -0.55
CA SER A 262 8.06 -7.38 -0.50
C SER A 262 6.99 -8.15 0.25
N ILE A 263 6.43 -7.55 1.30
CA ILE A 263 5.39 -8.18 2.11
C ILE A 263 4.25 -7.17 2.32
N HIS A 264 3.01 -7.64 2.29
CA HIS A 264 1.79 -6.90 2.58
C HIS A 264 1.23 -7.38 3.92
N ALA A 265 0.91 -6.44 4.81
CA ALA A 265 0.57 -6.75 6.20
C ALA A 265 -0.54 -5.84 6.76
N TYR A 266 -1.76 -6.07 6.26
CA TYR A 266 -3.01 -5.56 6.82
C TYR A 266 -3.34 -6.29 8.14
N SER A 267 -2.51 -6.05 9.15
CA SER A 267 -2.39 -6.89 10.34
C SER A 267 -2.57 -6.10 11.62
N PRO A 268 -3.14 -6.70 12.68
CA PRO A 268 -3.82 -8.00 12.75
C PRO A 268 -5.10 -8.02 11.90
N TYR A 269 -5.34 -9.08 11.12
CA TYR A 269 -6.32 -9.03 10.03
C TYR A 269 -7.73 -8.72 10.53
N ASN A 270 -8.17 -9.40 11.60
CA ASN A 270 -9.51 -9.20 12.16
C ASN A 270 -9.73 -7.78 12.71
N PHE A 271 -8.67 -7.08 13.14
CA PHE A 271 -8.75 -5.68 13.54
C PHE A 271 -8.68 -4.72 12.35
N ALA A 272 -7.77 -4.98 11.40
CA ALA A 272 -7.43 -4.05 10.33
C ALA A 272 -8.42 -4.05 9.15
N MET A 273 -9.01 -5.20 8.82
CA MET A 273 -9.87 -5.41 7.63
C MET A 273 -10.97 -6.46 7.79
N GLY A 274 -10.81 -7.44 8.68
CA GLY A 274 -11.71 -8.59 8.85
C GLY A 274 -12.99 -8.27 9.62
N ASN A 275 -13.58 -9.29 10.24
CA ASN A 275 -14.86 -9.19 10.98
C ASN A 275 -14.65 -9.23 12.51
N GLY A 276 -13.57 -8.62 13.02
CA GLY A 276 -13.26 -8.59 14.44
C GLY A 276 -14.00 -7.51 15.22
N ASP A 277 -13.56 -7.27 16.46
CA ASP A 277 -13.87 -6.03 17.14
C ASP A 277 -12.86 -4.97 16.69
N HIS A 278 -13.37 -3.87 16.15
CA HIS A 278 -12.55 -2.75 15.68
C HIS A 278 -12.45 -1.61 16.70
N SER A 279 -13.22 -1.68 17.80
CA SER A 279 -13.36 -0.60 18.78
C SER A 279 -12.18 -0.49 19.76
N ASP A 280 -11.45 -1.59 19.98
CA ASP A 280 -10.22 -1.66 20.77
C ASP A 280 -9.14 -2.48 20.04
N PHE A 281 -7.92 -1.97 20.02
CA PHE A 281 -6.75 -2.67 19.46
C PHE A 281 -6.09 -3.61 20.48
N SER A 282 -6.29 -3.38 21.78
CA SER A 282 -5.55 -4.06 22.85
C SER A 282 -5.56 -5.60 22.77
N PRO A 283 -6.69 -6.29 22.44
CA PRO A 283 -6.71 -7.75 22.30
C PRO A 283 -5.83 -8.28 21.16
N TYR A 284 -5.55 -7.45 20.16
CA TYR A 284 -4.83 -7.81 18.94
C TYR A 284 -3.33 -7.53 19.01
N LYS A 285 -2.86 -6.80 20.04
CA LYS A 285 -1.46 -6.37 20.17
C LYS A 285 -0.47 -7.54 20.06
N ALA A 286 -0.71 -8.63 20.79
CA ALA A 286 0.19 -9.80 20.80
C ALA A 286 0.24 -10.53 19.43
N GLU A 287 -0.86 -10.51 18.66
CA GLU A 287 -0.86 -11.05 17.29
C GLU A 287 0.06 -10.21 16.38
N LEU A 288 0.03 -8.88 16.51
CA LEU A 288 0.90 -7.99 15.74
C LEU A 288 2.38 -8.18 16.08
N GLU A 289 2.72 -8.27 17.37
CA GLU A 289 4.08 -8.51 17.84
C GLU A 289 4.61 -9.87 17.36
N SER A 290 3.77 -10.91 17.36
CA SER A 290 4.10 -12.24 16.82
C SER A 290 4.37 -12.21 15.31
N ILE A 291 3.58 -11.45 14.54
CA ILE A 291 3.79 -11.26 13.09
C ILE A 291 5.16 -10.64 12.80
N PHE A 292 5.55 -9.59 13.53
CA PHE A 292 6.88 -8.99 13.38
C PHE A 292 8.01 -9.91 13.87
N ALA A 293 7.81 -10.70 14.92
CA ALA A 293 8.76 -11.74 15.34
C ALA A 293 8.99 -12.80 14.25
N GLY A 294 7.95 -13.17 13.49
CA GLY A 294 8.06 -14.02 12.31
C GLY A 294 8.93 -13.40 11.20
N LEU A 295 8.71 -12.12 10.88
CA LEU A 295 9.54 -11.39 9.91
C LEU A 295 11.01 -11.28 10.37
N ARG A 296 11.25 -11.07 11.68
CA ARG A 296 12.59 -11.08 12.28
C ARG A 296 13.28 -12.42 12.08
N THR A 297 12.59 -13.51 12.43
CA THR A 297 13.10 -14.89 12.37
C THR A 297 13.45 -15.30 10.93
N THR A 298 12.61 -14.94 9.96
CA THR A 298 12.84 -15.36 8.57
C THR A 298 13.86 -14.49 7.87
N PHE A 299 13.82 -13.17 8.04
CA PHE A 299 14.55 -12.23 7.18
C PHE A 299 15.57 -11.37 7.91
N THR A 300 15.13 -10.47 8.81
CA THR A 300 16.03 -9.40 9.30
C THR A 300 17.17 -9.94 10.15
N SER A 301 16.95 -11.05 10.88
CA SER A 301 18.00 -11.72 11.65
C SER A 301 19.10 -12.34 10.78
N LYS A 302 18.78 -12.64 9.52
CA LYS A 302 19.72 -13.13 8.51
C LYS A 302 20.25 -12.01 7.61
N LYS A 303 20.06 -10.75 8.03
CA LYS A 303 20.37 -9.51 7.29
C LYS A 303 19.66 -9.39 5.93
N ILE A 304 18.58 -10.14 5.69
CA ILE A 304 17.79 -10.03 4.45
C ILE A 304 16.91 -8.77 4.54
N PRO A 305 16.97 -7.84 3.57
CA PRO A 305 16.11 -6.66 3.55
C PRO A 305 14.63 -7.03 3.40
N VAL A 306 13.75 -6.33 4.12
CA VAL A 306 12.29 -6.44 4.03
C VAL A 306 11.71 -5.04 3.89
N ILE A 307 10.70 -4.91 3.04
CA ILE A 307 9.88 -3.70 2.91
C ILE A 307 8.41 -4.14 3.01
N LEU A 308 7.64 -3.47 3.88
CA LEU A 308 6.19 -3.62 3.91
C LEU A 308 5.59 -2.72 2.82
N GLY A 309 5.43 -3.29 1.62
CA GLY A 309 4.95 -2.59 0.41
C GLY A 309 3.52 -2.08 0.53
N GLU A 310 2.71 -2.75 1.35
CA GLU A 310 1.39 -2.27 1.78
C GLU A 310 1.13 -2.62 3.24
N PHE A 311 0.70 -1.64 4.01
CA PHE A 311 0.05 -1.85 5.30
C PHE A 311 -1.01 -0.77 5.53
N SER A 312 -2.09 -1.10 6.23
CA SER A 312 -3.12 -0.13 6.61
C SER A 312 -4.10 -0.73 7.62
N SER A 313 -4.91 0.13 8.25
CA SER A 313 -6.12 -0.27 8.97
C SER A 313 -7.30 0.52 8.41
N SER A 314 -8.37 -0.18 8.03
CA SER A 314 -9.55 0.44 7.45
C SER A 314 -10.34 1.25 8.50
N ASN A 315 -11.05 2.28 8.07
CA ASN A 315 -11.81 3.16 8.95
C ASN A 315 -13.18 2.56 9.32
N PHE A 316 -13.26 1.92 10.48
CA PHE A 316 -14.51 1.43 11.09
C PHE A 316 -15.14 2.49 12.02
N ASN A 317 -14.88 3.79 11.79
CA ASN A 317 -15.21 4.90 12.69
C ASN A 317 -14.55 4.75 14.09
N ASN A 318 -13.32 4.21 14.11
CA ASN A 318 -12.60 3.73 15.27
C ASN A 318 -11.23 4.42 15.45
N GLN A 319 -11.18 5.74 15.24
CA GLN A 319 -9.94 6.52 15.19
C GLN A 319 -8.98 6.23 16.36
N SER A 320 -9.46 6.24 17.61
CA SER A 320 -8.60 6.03 18.79
C SER A 320 -7.92 4.65 18.80
N ALA A 321 -8.62 3.60 18.35
CA ALA A 321 -8.06 2.26 18.23
C ALA A 321 -7.04 2.19 17.09
N ARG A 322 -7.33 2.83 15.94
CA ARG A 322 -6.37 2.96 14.82
C ARG A 322 -5.11 3.73 15.23
N VAL A 323 -5.22 4.74 16.10
CA VAL A 323 -4.07 5.45 16.68
C VAL A 323 -3.22 4.54 17.59
N ALA A 324 -3.85 3.70 18.42
CA ALA A 324 -3.13 2.73 19.25
C ALA A 324 -2.41 1.67 18.40
N TRP A 325 -3.10 1.13 17.39
CA TRP A 325 -2.54 0.24 16.37
C TRP A 325 -1.32 0.86 15.68
N ALA A 326 -1.44 2.09 15.17
CA ALA A 326 -0.38 2.77 14.43
C ALA A 326 0.92 2.92 15.24
N LYS A 327 0.81 3.26 16.54
CA LYS A 327 1.97 3.35 17.44
C LYS A 327 2.65 1.99 17.58
N CYS A 328 1.89 0.94 17.92
CA CYS A 328 2.44 -0.40 18.10
C CYS A 328 3.08 -0.94 16.81
N TYR A 329 2.38 -0.78 15.68
CA TYR A 329 2.85 -1.23 14.36
C TYR A 329 4.18 -0.57 13.97
N MET A 330 4.27 0.76 14.12
CA MET A 330 5.47 1.49 13.73
C MET A 330 6.63 1.27 14.70
N GLU A 331 6.37 1.04 15.99
CA GLU A 331 7.40 0.67 16.96
C GLU A 331 8.05 -0.66 16.56
N GLN A 332 7.26 -1.70 16.27
CA GLN A 332 7.77 -3.01 15.85
C GLN A 332 8.55 -2.93 14.53
N ALA A 333 8.00 -2.26 13.51
CA ALA A 333 8.66 -2.07 12.23
C ALA A 333 10.00 -1.33 12.37
N LYS A 334 10.04 -0.25 13.16
CA LYS A 334 11.24 0.56 13.41
C LYS A 334 12.33 -0.23 14.13
N LYS A 335 11.97 -0.99 15.18
CA LYS A 335 12.88 -1.89 15.91
C LYS A 335 13.55 -2.92 14.99
N LEU A 336 12.83 -3.43 13.99
CA LEU A 336 13.38 -4.37 13.01
C LEU A 336 14.05 -3.71 11.80
N GLY A 337 13.95 -2.38 11.64
CA GLY A 337 14.50 -1.64 10.51
C GLY A 337 13.74 -1.88 9.20
N ILE A 338 12.43 -2.11 9.28
CA ILE A 338 11.55 -2.41 8.15
C ILE A 338 10.80 -1.14 7.74
N PRO A 339 10.99 -0.61 6.51
CA PRO A 339 10.18 0.48 5.99
C PRO A 339 8.74 0.02 5.73
N CYS A 340 7.77 0.90 6.02
CA CYS A 340 6.35 0.62 5.80
C CYS A 340 5.74 1.65 4.85
N VAL A 341 4.97 1.18 3.87
CA VAL A 341 4.33 2.02 2.87
C VAL A 341 2.80 1.94 3.04
N LEU A 342 2.21 3.03 3.53
CA LEU A 342 0.81 3.10 3.93
C LEU A 342 -0.10 2.95 2.70
N TRP A 343 -1.04 2.00 2.71
CA TRP A 343 -2.06 1.90 1.66
C TRP A 343 -3.11 3.00 1.82
N ASP A 344 -3.23 3.85 0.79
CA ASP A 344 -4.31 4.84 0.65
C ASP A 344 -5.09 4.61 -0.65
N ASN A 345 -6.41 4.43 -0.52
CA ASN A 345 -7.33 4.17 -1.62
C ASN A 345 -8.37 5.29 -1.85
N ASP A 346 -8.26 6.41 -1.11
CA ASP A 346 -9.16 7.57 -1.01
C ASP A 346 -10.61 7.25 -0.55
N VAL A 347 -10.84 6.10 0.09
CA VAL A 347 -12.17 5.70 0.60
C VAL A 347 -12.24 5.89 2.12
N ILE A 348 -12.96 6.91 2.60
CA ILE A 348 -13.03 7.22 4.04
C ILE A 348 -14.10 6.44 4.83
N ALA A 349 -15.04 5.78 4.15
CA ALA A 349 -16.16 5.08 4.77
C ALA A 349 -16.44 3.72 4.11
N MET A 350 -16.77 2.73 4.93
CA MET A 350 -17.10 1.36 4.50
C MET A 350 -18.23 1.35 3.47
N GLN A 351 -18.05 0.54 2.43
CA GLN A 351 -19.11 0.21 1.46
C GLN A 351 -19.61 -1.21 1.72
N ASP A 352 -20.78 -1.59 1.16
CA ASP A 352 -21.45 -2.90 1.34
C ASP A 352 -20.49 -4.13 1.19
N ASP A 353 -19.39 -3.97 0.43
CA ASP A 353 -18.38 -4.98 0.12
C ASP A 353 -16.94 -4.41 -0.01
N GLY A 354 -16.57 -3.30 0.67
CA GLY A 354 -15.31 -2.60 0.38
C GLY A 354 -14.55 -1.93 1.54
N GLU A 355 -13.22 -1.93 1.40
CA GLU A 355 -12.21 -1.31 2.26
C GLU A 355 -12.30 0.23 2.36
N ALA A 356 -11.96 0.79 3.52
CA ALA A 356 -11.96 2.21 3.80
C ALA A 356 -10.58 2.72 4.26
N HIS A 357 -9.63 2.82 3.32
CA HIS A 357 -8.24 3.23 3.57
C HIS A 357 -7.94 4.67 3.12
N GLY A 358 -8.89 5.60 3.21
CA GLY A 358 -8.64 7.02 2.90
C GLY A 358 -7.84 7.74 4.02
N TYR A 359 -6.73 8.38 3.66
CA TYR A 359 -5.94 9.26 4.56
C TYR A 359 -5.79 10.67 4.00
N LEU A 360 -5.50 10.84 2.70
CA LEU A 360 -5.36 12.12 2.01
C LEU A 360 -6.38 12.26 0.86
N ASN A 361 -7.35 13.16 1.03
CA ASN A 361 -8.36 13.43 0.01
C ASN A 361 -7.72 13.99 -1.27
N ARG A 362 -7.78 13.24 -2.37
CA ARG A 362 -7.05 13.59 -3.61
C ARG A 362 -7.68 14.72 -4.42
N ALA A 363 -8.95 15.04 -4.16
CA ALA A 363 -9.63 16.15 -4.81
C ALA A 363 -9.29 17.51 -4.17
N THR A 364 -8.92 17.53 -2.89
CA THR A 364 -8.67 18.77 -2.11
C THR A 364 -7.25 18.90 -1.57
N ASN A 365 -6.44 17.84 -1.67
CA ASN A 365 -5.10 17.72 -1.07
C ASN A 365 -5.09 17.96 0.45
N LYS A 366 -6.15 17.54 1.15
CA LYS A 366 -6.30 17.67 2.60
C LYS A 366 -6.43 16.32 3.29
N TRP A 367 -5.75 16.15 4.41
CA TRP A 367 -5.85 14.96 5.24
C TRP A 367 -7.27 14.84 5.81
N TYR A 368 -7.84 13.63 5.78
CA TYR A 368 -9.14 13.37 6.40
C TYR A 368 -9.01 13.46 7.93
N SER A 369 -9.90 14.19 8.59
CA SER A 369 -9.95 14.35 10.06
C SER A 369 -9.98 13.01 10.81
N GLU A 370 -10.58 12.00 10.22
CA GLU A 370 -10.79 10.64 10.73
C GLU A 370 -9.50 9.81 10.69
N SER A 371 -8.55 10.16 9.82
CA SER A 371 -7.32 9.41 9.54
C SER A 371 -6.03 10.20 9.84
N GLU A 372 -6.07 11.53 9.89
CA GLU A 372 -4.88 12.36 10.18
C GLU A 372 -4.22 12.05 11.53
N PRO A 373 -4.95 11.82 12.64
CA PRO A 373 -4.33 11.41 13.91
C PRO A 373 -3.60 10.06 13.82
N VAL A 374 -4.05 9.16 12.94
CA VAL A 374 -3.37 7.87 12.67
C VAL A 374 -2.03 8.11 11.95
N VAL A 375 -2.01 9.00 10.96
CA VAL A 375 -0.77 9.42 10.26
C VAL A 375 0.19 10.11 11.22
N ASN A 376 -0.31 11.00 12.07
CA ASN A 376 0.49 11.65 13.11
C ASN A 376 1.11 10.62 14.07
N ALA A 377 0.36 9.58 14.45
CA ALA A 377 0.86 8.50 15.29
C ALA A 377 2.00 7.71 14.62
N LEU A 378 1.83 7.30 13.35
CA LEU A 378 2.89 6.64 12.57
C LEU A 378 4.16 7.51 12.52
N LEU A 379 4.03 8.77 12.12
CA LEU A 379 5.18 9.68 11.97
C LEU A 379 5.88 10.01 13.30
N SER A 380 5.11 10.24 14.37
CA SER A 380 5.68 10.52 15.69
C SER A 380 6.44 9.33 16.27
N THR A 381 5.89 8.11 16.17
CA THR A 381 6.61 6.88 16.56
C THR A 381 7.85 6.64 15.69
N LEU A 382 7.78 6.89 14.38
CA LEU A 382 8.96 6.79 13.50
C LEU A 382 10.06 7.80 13.89
N ASN A 383 9.69 8.99 14.36
CA ASN A 383 10.62 10.04 14.77
C ASN A 383 11.04 9.99 16.25
N ASP A 384 10.42 9.14 17.08
CA ASP A 384 10.74 9.00 18.51
C ASP A 384 12.15 8.43 18.72
N SER A 385 13.09 9.24 19.19
CA SER A 385 14.48 8.84 19.38
C SER A 385 14.71 7.79 20.47
N SER A 386 13.73 7.51 21.32
CA SER A 386 13.81 6.41 22.29
C SER A 386 13.67 5.03 21.64
N ILE A 387 13.03 4.95 20.47
CA ILE A 387 12.93 3.73 19.67
C ILE A 387 14.05 3.79 18.62
N VAL A 388 15.09 2.99 18.78
CA VAL A 388 16.25 2.98 17.87
C VAL A 388 15.92 2.16 16.60
N TRP A 389 16.28 2.69 15.43
CA TRP A 389 16.09 1.99 14.15
C TRP A 389 16.94 0.72 14.12
N LYS A 390 16.37 -0.41 13.66
CA LYS A 390 17.08 -1.69 13.45
C LYS A 390 17.65 -2.32 14.75
N SER A 391 17.33 -1.77 15.93
CA SER A 391 17.87 -2.19 17.25
C SER A 391 17.63 -3.65 17.61
N GLU A 392 16.56 -4.23 17.11
CA GLU A 392 16.15 -5.63 17.33
C GLU A 392 16.12 -6.44 16.03
N SER A 393 16.65 -5.90 14.91
CA SER A 393 16.62 -6.59 13.61
C SER A 393 17.31 -7.96 13.63
N VAL A 394 18.43 -8.06 14.34
CA VAL A 394 19.16 -9.30 14.60
C VAL A 394 18.85 -9.81 16.00
N TYR A 395 18.89 -11.12 16.20
CA TYR A 395 18.94 -11.64 17.57
C TYR A 395 20.27 -11.20 18.21
N PRO A 396 20.26 -10.79 19.49
CA PRO A 396 21.50 -10.58 20.22
C PRO A 396 22.23 -11.93 20.30
N ILE A 397 23.35 -12.06 19.59
CA ILE A 397 24.28 -13.16 19.79
C ILE A 397 24.91 -12.93 21.16
N TYR A 398 24.73 -13.84 22.11
CA TYR A 398 25.38 -13.74 23.41
C TYR A 398 26.70 -14.54 23.42
N LYS A 399 27.70 -14.07 24.17
CA LYS A 399 28.90 -14.87 24.46
C LYS A 399 28.52 -15.97 25.44
N HIS A 400 28.10 -17.11 24.95
CA HIS A 400 27.82 -18.25 25.82
C HIS A 400 29.11 -18.79 26.43
N ASN A 401 29.07 -19.09 27.72
CA ASN A 401 30.17 -19.81 28.35
C ASN A 401 30.25 -21.23 27.76
N ALA A 402 31.46 -21.74 27.56
CA ALA A 402 31.64 -23.07 26.97
C ALA A 402 30.93 -24.13 27.83
N THR A 403 30.23 -25.09 27.22
CA THR A 403 29.51 -26.15 27.96
C THR A 403 30.43 -26.97 28.87
N THR A 404 31.71 -27.06 28.53
CA THR A 404 32.79 -27.66 29.35
C THR A 404 33.07 -26.93 30.67
N SER A 405 32.59 -25.70 30.83
CA SER A 405 32.65 -24.91 32.07
C SER A 405 31.34 -24.98 32.90
N GLY A 406 30.32 -25.65 32.38
CA GLY A 406 29.01 -25.80 33.01
C GLY A 406 28.86 -27.04 33.88
N THR A 407 27.85 -27.03 34.74
CA THR A 407 27.38 -28.22 35.44
C THR A 407 26.48 -29.02 34.50
N GLU A 408 26.82 -30.27 34.22
CA GLU A 408 25.94 -31.16 33.46
C GLU A 408 24.63 -31.42 34.23
N LEU A 409 23.51 -31.25 33.55
CA LEU A 409 22.18 -31.44 34.10
C LEU A 409 21.66 -32.84 33.76
N ASN A 410 21.53 -33.69 34.77
CA ASN A 410 20.94 -35.00 34.61
C ASN A 410 19.43 -34.88 34.36
N VAL A 411 19.02 -35.22 33.14
CA VAL A 411 17.61 -35.49 32.81
C VAL A 411 17.29 -36.90 33.27
N SER A 412 16.32 -37.06 34.19
CA SER A 412 15.90 -38.37 34.71
C SER A 412 15.38 -39.32 33.62
N GLU A 413 15.19 -40.59 33.98
CA GLU A 413 14.56 -41.60 33.11
C GLU A 413 13.14 -41.24 32.66
N TYR A 414 12.47 -40.32 33.36
CA TYR A 414 11.13 -39.80 33.02
C TYR A 414 11.15 -38.53 32.15
N PHE A 415 12.31 -38.16 31.61
CA PHE A 415 12.55 -36.95 30.81
C PHE A 415 12.36 -35.64 31.59
N VAL A 416 12.47 -35.69 32.92
CA VAL A 416 12.30 -34.53 33.82
C VAL A 416 13.63 -34.18 34.49
N PHE A 417 13.92 -32.89 34.65
CA PHE A 417 15.03 -32.42 35.49
C PHE A 417 14.61 -32.43 36.97
N ASP A 418 15.44 -32.99 37.85
CA ASP A 418 15.18 -32.96 39.29
C ASP A 418 15.30 -31.53 39.86
N ASN A 419 14.33 -31.13 40.70
CA ASN A 419 14.28 -29.82 41.38
C ASN A 419 14.54 -28.61 40.45
N PRO A 420 13.71 -28.37 39.40
CA PRO A 420 13.99 -27.35 38.40
C PRO A 420 14.03 -25.92 38.96
N SER A 421 13.34 -25.64 40.07
CA SER A 421 13.45 -24.37 40.80
C SER A 421 14.85 -24.07 41.36
N SER A 422 15.69 -25.09 41.58
CA SER A 422 17.09 -24.91 41.97
C SER A 422 18.04 -24.74 40.77
N ILE A 423 17.58 -25.08 39.57
CA ILE A 423 18.32 -24.97 38.30
C ILE A 423 18.04 -23.60 37.65
N ILE A 424 16.75 -23.25 37.54
CA ILE A 424 16.26 -22.03 36.90
C ILE A 424 16.49 -20.83 37.84
N THR A 425 17.73 -20.38 37.89
CA THR A 425 18.20 -19.28 38.73
C THR A 425 18.62 -18.09 37.87
N SER A 426 18.32 -16.87 38.34
CA SER A 426 18.64 -15.63 37.60
C SER A 426 20.14 -15.50 37.32
N GLY A 427 20.51 -15.01 36.13
CA GLY A 427 21.91 -14.95 35.69
C GLY A 427 22.52 -16.31 35.29
N LYS A 428 21.70 -17.32 35.04
CA LYS A 428 22.10 -18.61 34.44
C LYS A 428 21.41 -18.85 33.11
N GLU A 429 21.94 -19.80 32.35
CA GLU A 429 21.30 -20.33 31.15
C GLU A 429 21.51 -21.84 31.04
N ILE A 430 20.56 -22.53 30.41
CA ILE A 430 20.65 -23.95 30.09
C ILE A 430 21.06 -24.08 28.63
N ALA A 431 22.20 -24.72 28.36
CA ALA A 431 22.70 -25.01 27.03
C ALA A 431 22.42 -26.47 26.67
N ILE A 432 21.60 -26.73 25.65
CA ILE A 432 21.19 -28.07 25.20
C ILE A 432 21.83 -28.39 23.85
N LYS A 433 22.61 -29.47 23.79
CA LYS A 433 23.23 -29.93 22.54
C LYS A 433 22.27 -30.84 21.77
N TYR A 434 21.95 -30.48 20.53
CA TYR A 434 20.95 -31.18 19.70
C TYR A 434 21.56 -31.81 18.44
N THR A 435 20.82 -32.74 17.82
CA THR A 435 21.34 -33.59 16.72
C THR A 435 20.86 -33.15 15.34
N THR A 436 19.54 -33.01 15.18
CA THR A 436 18.88 -32.77 13.87
C THR A 436 17.92 -31.60 13.89
N LYS A 437 17.17 -31.39 14.97
CA LYS A 437 16.19 -30.32 15.13
C LYS A 437 16.39 -29.60 16.45
N THR A 438 16.11 -28.30 16.45
CA THR A 438 16.13 -27.44 17.64
C THR A 438 15.14 -27.97 18.69
N PRO A 439 15.58 -28.17 19.95
CA PRO A 439 14.73 -28.60 21.05
C PRO A 439 13.93 -27.42 21.62
N LYS A 440 12.92 -27.72 22.44
CA LYS A 440 12.27 -26.76 23.34
C LYS A 440 12.47 -27.19 24.79
N ILE A 441 12.21 -26.27 25.72
CA ILE A 441 11.95 -26.63 27.13
C ILE A 441 10.44 -26.51 27.37
N ALA A 442 9.88 -27.36 28.23
CA ALA A 442 8.51 -27.19 28.72
C ALA A 442 8.47 -27.25 30.25
N LEU A 443 7.82 -26.25 30.85
CA LEU A 443 7.70 -26.07 32.29
C LEU A 443 6.29 -26.45 32.75
N ALA A 444 6.17 -27.08 33.92
CA ALA A 444 4.91 -27.46 34.54
C ALA A 444 4.94 -27.33 36.08
N ASN A 445 3.77 -27.12 36.68
CA ASN A 445 3.63 -27.09 38.14
C ASN A 445 3.65 -28.51 38.75
N GLY A 446 3.58 -28.60 40.09
CA GLY A 446 3.65 -29.89 40.81
C GLY A 446 2.49 -30.86 40.53
N ALA A 447 1.38 -30.35 39.99
CA ALA A 447 0.24 -31.15 39.53
C ALA A 447 0.30 -31.50 38.04
N TRP A 448 1.46 -31.32 37.39
CA TRP A 448 1.66 -31.53 35.94
C TRP A 448 0.73 -30.70 35.04
N GLY A 449 0.30 -29.53 35.53
CA GLY A 449 -0.50 -28.55 34.81
C GLY A 449 0.27 -27.29 34.44
N ASN A 450 -0.43 -26.37 33.76
CA ASN A 450 0.08 -25.07 33.30
C ASN A 450 1.26 -25.14 32.30
N TRP A 451 1.31 -26.18 31.47
CA TRP A 451 2.39 -26.40 30.49
C TRP A 451 2.72 -25.14 29.67
N THR A 452 3.91 -24.59 29.89
CA THR A 452 4.43 -23.44 29.12
C THR A 452 5.67 -23.91 28.37
N GLU A 453 5.61 -23.87 27.04
CA GLU A 453 6.75 -24.13 26.17
C GLU A 453 7.63 -22.87 26.09
N ILE A 454 8.93 -23.08 26.31
CA ILE A 454 9.97 -22.07 26.20
C ILE A 454 10.81 -22.41 24.96
N MET A 455 10.89 -21.45 24.05
CA MET A 455 11.80 -21.50 22.90
C MET A 455 13.21 -21.06 23.34
N PRO A 456 14.28 -21.55 22.69
CA PRO A 456 15.63 -21.09 22.98
C PRO A 456 15.77 -19.58 22.73
N THR A 457 16.52 -18.92 23.60
CA THR A 457 16.84 -17.49 23.54
C THR A 457 17.97 -17.16 22.58
N ASP A 458 18.85 -18.14 22.30
CA ASP A 458 19.88 -18.05 21.25
C ASP A 458 20.20 -19.45 20.69
N LEU A 459 20.81 -19.51 19.50
CA LEU A 459 21.16 -20.73 18.77
C LEU A 459 22.57 -20.65 18.17
N ASP A 460 23.48 -21.49 18.67
CA ASP A 460 24.69 -21.83 17.94
C ASP A 460 24.36 -22.97 16.96
N ILE A 461 24.03 -22.58 15.73
CA ILE A 461 23.61 -23.49 14.66
C ILE A 461 24.77 -24.40 14.23
N ASP A 462 26.00 -23.90 14.23
CA ASP A 462 27.19 -24.60 13.74
C ASP A 462 27.61 -25.73 14.70
N ASN A 463 27.60 -25.46 16.01
CA ASN A 463 27.90 -26.45 17.05
C ASN A 463 26.65 -27.23 17.53
N LYS A 464 25.46 -26.84 17.04
CA LYS A 464 24.15 -27.40 17.39
C LYS A 464 23.84 -27.30 18.88
N ILE A 465 23.92 -26.09 19.43
CA ILE A 465 23.61 -25.79 20.83
C ILE A 465 22.45 -24.79 20.87
N ALA A 466 21.45 -25.10 21.68
CA ALA A 466 20.31 -24.24 21.94
C ALA A 466 20.38 -23.72 23.37
N TYR A 467 20.38 -22.40 23.52
CA TYR A 467 20.55 -21.73 24.80
C TYR A 467 19.22 -21.20 25.33
N PHE A 468 18.95 -21.40 26.61
CA PHE A 468 17.72 -21.01 27.28
C PHE A 468 18.05 -20.18 28.52
N SER A 469 17.88 -18.86 28.43
CA SER A 469 18.05 -17.95 29.57
C SER A 469 17.10 -18.30 30.71
N CYS A 470 17.63 -18.49 31.92
CA CYS A 470 16.81 -18.71 33.11
C CYS A 470 15.97 -17.48 33.43
N ASP A 471 16.46 -16.26 33.18
CA ASP A 471 15.66 -15.03 33.36
C ASP A 471 14.46 -14.98 32.41
N THR A 472 14.59 -15.49 31.17
CA THR A 472 13.44 -15.63 30.27
C THR A 472 12.45 -16.70 30.76
N MET A 473 12.93 -17.83 31.27
CA MET A 473 12.08 -18.87 31.89
C MET A 473 11.34 -18.34 33.13
N LEU A 474 12.00 -17.53 33.96
CA LEU A 474 11.44 -16.88 35.14
C LEU A 474 10.44 -15.77 34.79
N ASN A 475 10.61 -15.06 33.68
CA ASN A 475 9.64 -14.05 33.24
C ASN A 475 8.42 -14.66 32.52
N ALA A 476 8.60 -15.79 31.82
CA ALA A 476 7.52 -16.52 31.18
C ALA A 476 6.60 -17.27 32.17
N TRP A 477 6.97 -17.32 33.45
CA TRP A 477 6.29 -18.09 34.49
C TRP A 477 6.09 -17.24 35.74
N THR A 478 4.89 -17.19 36.32
CA THR A 478 4.53 -16.16 37.34
C THR A 478 5.35 -16.18 38.64
N SER A 479 6.00 -17.29 39.00
CA SER A 479 7.01 -17.37 40.06
C SER A 479 7.84 -18.65 39.96
N ALA A 480 9.17 -18.54 40.17
CA ALA A 480 10.13 -19.65 40.17
C ALA A 480 9.69 -20.84 41.03
N ASP A 481 9.21 -20.55 42.25
CA ASP A 481 8.86 -21.54 43.28
C ASP A 481 7.68 -22.43 42.88
N THR A 482 6.95 -22.06 41.83
CA THR A 482 5.81 -22.82 41.30
C THR A 482 6.18 -23.73 40.13
N ILE A 483 7.41 -23.65 39.62
CA ILE A 483 7.97 -24.57 38.62
C ILE A 483 8.46 -25.83 39.36
N ALA A 484 7.76 -26.94 39.19
CA ALA A 484 8.12 -28.21 39.82
C ALA A 484 8.61 -29.27 38.83
N ASN A 485 8.26 -29.12 37.55
CA ASN A 485 8.61 -30.05 36.48
C ASN A 485 9.16 -29.29 35.28
N MET A 486 10.24 -29.81 34.67
CA MET A 486 10.83 -29.27 33.44
C MET A 486 11.18 -30.43 32.51
N LYS A 487 10.87 -30.33 31.21
CA LYS A 487 11.21 -31.31 30.17
C LYS A 487 11.94 -30.68 29.00
N ILE A 488 12.84 -31.43 28.35
CA ILE A 488 13.30 -31.12 26.99
C ILE A 488 12.32 -31.77 26.02
N LEU A 489 11.80 -31.02 25.04
CA LEU A 489 10.90 -31.53 24.01
C LEU A 489 11.54 -31.54 22.62
N ASP A 490 11.16 -32.53 21.80
CA ASP A 490 11.39 -32.53 20.36
C ASP A 490 10.47 -31.52 19.63
N SER A 491 10.64 -31.41 18.31
CA SER A 491 9.80 -30.54 17.46
C SER A 491 8.31 -30.93 17.43
N SER A 492 7.95 -32.08 17.98
CA SER A 492 6.63 -32.71 17.94
C SER A 492 5.94 -32.70 19.33
N GLY A 493 6.60 -32.14 20.35
CA GLY A 493 6.10 -32.08 21.73
C GLY A 493 6.43 -33.30 22.60
N ASN A 494 7.23 -34.26 22.11
CA ASN A 494 7.62 -35.45 22.88
C ASN A 494 8.81 -35.14 23.80
N GLY A 495 8.79 -35.67 25.02
CA GLY A 495 9.94 -35.62 25.92
C GLY A 495 11.14 -36.40 25.36
N ILE A 496 12.32 -35.79 25.38
CA ILE A 496 13.58 -36.39 24.88
C ILE A 496 14.73 -36.18 25.88
N GLN A 497 15.70 -37.09 25.86
CA GLN A 497 16.99 -36.89 26.54
C GLN A 497 17.98 -36.29 25.54
N LEU A 498 18.53 -35.12 25.88
CA LEU A 498 19.64 -34.48 25.19
C LEU A 498 20.66 -34.00 26.24
N PRO A 499 21.96 -33.96 25.94
CA PRO A 499 22.96 -33.38 26.83
C PRO A 499 22.63 -31.91 27.11
N ALA A 500 22.49 -31.57 28.39
CA ALA A 500 22.13 -30.25 28.86
C ALA A 500 23.11 -29.78 29.95
N TYR A 501 23.49 -28.51 29.91
CA TYR A 501 24.49 -27.93 30.82
C TYR A 501 23.96 -26.62 31.41
N LEU A 502 24.00 -26.48 32.72
CA LEU A 502 23.76 -25.21 33.41
C LEU A 502 25.08 -24.42 33.41
N ILE A 503 25.13 -23.35 32.64
CA ILE A 503 26.28 -22.44 32.55
C ILE A 503 25.92 -21.08 33.15
N SER A 504 26.92 -20.31 33.55
CA SER A 504 26.70 -18.90 33.90
C SER A 504 26.30 -18.13 32.66
N TYR A 505 25.23 -17.35 32.73
CA TYR A 505 24.91 -16.40 31.67
C TYR A 505 25.93 -15.27 31.74
N SER A 506 26.69 -15.04 30.66
CA SER A 506 27.68 -13.97 30.65
C SER A 506 27.02 -12.58 30.66
N GLY A 507 25.82 -12.47 30.08
CA GLY A 507 25.18 -11.19 29.74
C GLY A 507 25.94 -10.38 28.69
N GLU A 508 27.13 -10.81 28.27
CA GLU A 508 27.93 -10.15 27.25
C GLU A 508 27.34 -10.47 25.88
N ARG A 509 26.98 -9.42 25.14
CA ARG A 509 26.75 -9.55 23.69
C ARG A 509 28.09 -9.92 23.04
N ALA A 510 28.07 -10.89 22.12
CA ALA A 510 29.23 -11.14 21.28
C ALA A 510 29.58 -9.87 20.49
N GLU A 511 30.87 -9.59 20.34
CA GLU A 511 31.35 -8.47 19.54
C GLU A 511 31.04 -8.75 18.07
N THR A 512 29.91 -8.24 17.59
CA THR A 512 29.66 -8.08 16.17
C THR A 512 30.59 -7.00 15.65
N SER A 513 31.39 -7.32 14.62
CA SER A 513 32.30 -6.39 13.95
C SER A 513 31.63 -5.03 13.68
N GLU A 514 32.31 -3.93 14.03
CA GLU A 514 31.74 -2.59 14.22
C GLU A 514 31.12 -1.92 12.96
N GLU A 515 31.10 -2.58 11.81
CA GLU A 515 30.44 -2.08 10.59
C GLU A 515 28.90 -2.06 10.68
N ASP A 516 28.27 -2.83 11.59
CA ASP A 516 26.82 -3.13 11.53
C ASP A 516 25.88 -2.12 12.25
N ILE A 517 26.38 -1.22 13.12
CA ILE A 517 25.52 -0.41 14.02
C ILE A 517 25.87 1.10 14.10
N SER A 518 27.12 1.55 13.88
CA SER A 518 27.54 2.91 14.28
C SER A 518 28.09 3.84 13.19
N SER A 519 28.22 3.41 11.92
CA SER A 519 28.79 4.24 10.84
C SER A 519 27.76 4.89 9.90
N GLU A 520 26.49 4.49 9.94
CA GLU A 520 25.44 4.97 9.02
C GLU A 520 24.84 6.35 9.38
N ASP A 521 25.21 6.93 10.53
CA ASP A 521 24.57 8.15 11.08
C ASP A 521 25.18 9.48 10.57
N ASN A 522 26.13 9.42 9.61
CA ASN A 522 26.92 10.59 9.22
C ASN A 522 26.84 10.94 7.72
N THR A 523 25.65 11.35 7.24
CA THR A 523 25.48 12.24 6.06
C THR A 523 24.09 12.88 6.00
N THR A 524 23.85 13.96 6.76
CA THR A 524 22.80 14.99 6.45
C THR A 524 23.03 16.29 7.25
N SER A 525 24.12 17.01 6.98
CA SER A 525 24.36 18.34 7.56
C SER A 525 25.01 19.36 6.61
N GLU A 526 24.53 19.39 5.36
CA GLU A 526 24.73 20.47 4.37
C GLU A 526 23.42 20.58 3.57
N THR A 527 22.70 21.71 3.45
CA THR A 527 23.04 23.12 3.63
C THR A 527 21.82 23.96 4.04
N SER A 528 21.98 24.94 4.93
CA SER A 528 21.21 26.20 4.96
C SER A 528 21.94 27.25 5.79
N GLN A 529 23.03 27.80 5.24
CA GLN A 529 23.61 29.03 5.76
C GLN A 529 22.73 30.21 5.33
N THR A 530 22.03 30.82 6.28
CA THR A 530 21.56 32.21 6.13
C THR A 530 22.08 33.02 7.30
N THR A 531 23.03 33.90 7.01
CA THR A 531 23.66 34.77 7.99
C THR A 531 22.66 35.79 8.53
N GLN A 532 22.40 35.80 9.83
CA GLN A 532 22.02 37.04 10.50
C GLN A 532 22.56 37.13 11.92
N THR A 533 23.16 38.29 12.16
CA THR A 533 23.92 38.73 13.32
C THR A 533 23.25 38.55 14.67
N SER A 534 24.07 38.10 15.60
CA SER A 534 23.91 38.17 17.06
C SER A 534 23.35 39.47 17.61
N GLN A 535 22.44 39.34 18.58
CA GLN A 535 22.47 40.16 19.80
C GLN A 535 22.06 39.33 21.02
N SER A 536 22.73 39.59 22.15
CA SER A 536 22.67 38.82 23.39
C SER A 536 21.89 39.53 24.48
N SER A 537 21.12 38.80 25.29
CA SER A 537 20.78 39.21 26.66
C SER A 537 20.41 37.99 27.53
N GLN A 538 20.77 38.04 28.81
CA GLN A 538 20.79 36.91 29.75
C GLN A 538 19.56 36.87 30.68
N SER A 539 19.31 35.69 31.26
CA SER A 539 18.64 35.43 32.57
C SER A 539 17.16 35.87 32.70
N SER A 540 16.33 35.47 33.68
CA SER A 540 16.40 34.59 34.88
C SER A 540 15.04 33.85 35.00
N GLN A 541 14.96 32.55 35.33
CA GLN A 541 14.77 31.96 36.67
C GLN A 541 13.40 32.23 37.38
N THR A 542 12.67 31.14 37.74
CA THR A 542 11.59 31.04 38.79
C THR A 542 10.24 31.75 38.50
N THR A 543 9.04 31.32 38.97
CA THR A 543 8.59 30.36 40.02
C THR A 543 7.20 29.73 39.71
N GLN A 544 6.79 28.71 40.48
CA GLN A 544 5.46 28.06 40.51
C GLN A 544 4.30 28.98 40.96
N THR A 545 3.06 28.62 40.58
CA THR A 545 1.84 28.31 41.41
C THR A 545 0.61 28.32 40.49
N SER A 546 -0.25 27.30 40.37
CA SER A 546 -1.19 26.63 41.31
C SER A 546 -2.66 26.99 40.97
N GLN A 547 -3.41 25.96 40.54
CA GLN A 547 -4.85 25.73 40.70
C GLN A 547 -5.84 26.91 40.87
N THR A 548 -6.90 26.93 40.05
CA THR A 548 -8.26 26.52 40.51
C THR A 548 -9.30 26.47 39.38
N LYS A 549 -10.24 25.51 39.50
CA LYS A 549 -11.58 25.45 38.87
C LYS A 549 -12.59 25.56 40.03
N PRO A 550 -13.83 26.05 39.85
CA PRO A 550 -14.92 25.13 39.48
C PRO A 550 -16.01 25.72 38.54
N ASP A 551 -16.76 24.81 37.90
CA ASP A 551 -18.23 24.69 37.67
C ASP A 551 -19.14 25.95 37.55
N ASN A 552 -20.30 25.94 36.88
CA ASN A 552 -21.30 24.87 36.75
C ASN A 552 -22.36 25.17 35.63
N SER A 553 -23.13 24.15 35.19
CA SER A 553 -24.56 24.17 34.70
C SER A 553 -25.05 25.20 33.62
N SER A 554 -26.12 25.00 32.82
CA SER A 554 -26.91 23.84 32.33
C SER A 554 -27.95 24.33 31.28
N GLU A 555 -28.62 23.40 30.59
CA GLU A 555 -30.00 23.51 30.02
C GLU A 555 -30.38 24.46 28.84
N SER A 556 -30.46 23.85 27.64
CA SER A 556 -31.69 23.53 26.88
C SER A 556 -32.66 24.58 26.26
N ALA A 557 -33.28 24.13 25.15
CA ALA A 557 -34.65 24.38 24.67
C ALA A 557 -34.96 25.51 23.64
N SER A 558 -35.12 25.04 22.40
CA SER A 558 -36.03 25.45 21.31
C SER A 558 -37.10 26.55 21.53
N SER A 559 -37.39 27.30 20.47
CA SER A 559 -38.67 27.17 19.72
C SER A 559 -38.68 27.95 18.39
N GLN A 560 -39.66 27.64 17.55
CA GLN A 560 -39.88 28.21 16.21
C GLN A 560 -40.82 29.42 16.27
N ASP A 561 -40.79 30.31 15.27
CA ASP A 561 -42.04 30.69 14.63
C ASP A 561 -41.87 31.12 13.15
N LYS A 562 -42.98 31.09 12.40
CA LYS A 562 -43.12 31.55 11.01
C LYS A 562 -44.16 32.67 10.94
N SER A 563 -43.99 33.62 10.02
CA SER A 563 -45.14 34.13 9.23
C SER A 563 -44.70 34.80 7.93
N GLU A 564 -45.58 34.75 6.94
CA GLU A 564 -45.39 35.31 5.59
C GLU A 564 -46.17 36.63 5.47
N SER A 565 -45.70 37.58 4.64
CA SER A 565 -46.59 38.40 3.79
C SER A 565 -45.84 39.26 2.76
N LYS A 566 -46.56 39.61 1.70
CA LYS A 566 -46.24 40.44 0.51
C LYS A 566 -47.63 40.87 -0.09
N PRO A 567 -47.76 41.70 -1.16
CA PRO A 567 -46.84 42.63 -1.83
C PRO A 567 -47.48 44.01 -2.24
N ASN A 568 -46.68 44.95 -2.79
CA ASN A 568 -46.93 45.95 -3.89
C ASN A 568 -45.95 47.15 -3.77
N ALA A 569 -45.22 47.64 -4.81
CA ALA A 569 -45.59 48.33 -6.07
C ALA A 569 -46.02 49.82 -5.83
N THR A 570 -45.54 50.90 -6.51
CA THR A 570 -44.77 51.07 -7.78
C THR A 570 -44.17 52.52 -7.92
N GLN A 571 -43.23 52.76 -8.88
CA GLN A 571 -42.81 54.07 -9.51
C GLN A 571 -41.99 55.11 -8.68
N THR A 572 -41.05 55.95 -9.19
CA THR A 572 -40.27 56.07 -10.47
C THR A 572 -39.00 56.97 -10.34
N ILE A 573 -37.86 56.52 -10.92
CA ILE A 573 -36.74 57.22 -11.64
C ILE A 573 -36.31 58.66 -11.25
N PRO A 574 -35.00 58.90 -10.98
CA PRO A 574 -34.13 59.59 -11.96
C PRO A 574 -32.79 58.89 -12.25
N SER A 575 -32.23 59.16 -13.44
CA SER A 575 -31.03 58.53 -14.01
C SER A 575 -29.73 59.27 -13.63
N ASN A 576 -28.60 58.57 -13.42
CA ASN A 576 -27.57 58.33 -14.46
C ASN A 576 -26.33 57.55 -13.93
N SER A 577 -25.53 57.00 -14.85
CA SER A 577 -24.15 56.51 -14.71
C SER A 577 -23.85 55.18 -13.98
N THR A 578 -23.85 54.11 -14.79
CA THR A 578 -22.72 53.15 -14.93
C THR A 578 -22.34 52.22 -13.76
N THR A 579 -23.10 51.12 -13.61
CA THR A 579 -22.51 49.81 -13.26
C THR A 579 -23.24 48.70 -14.02
N THR A 580 -22.56 47.96 -14.88
CA THR A 580 -23.13 46.80 -15.58
C THR A 580 -23.24 45.60 -14.66
N VAL A 581 -24.40 45.42 -14.03
CA VAL A 581 -24.76 44.17 -13.35
C VAL A 581 -25.30 43.17 -14.37
N THR A 582 -24.51 42.15 -14.68
CA THR A 582 -24.99 40.96 -15.40
C THR A 582 -25.62 39.98 -14.40
N PRO A 583 -26.74 39.30 -14.68
CA PRO A 583 -27.42 38.47 -13.69
C PRO A 583 -26.58 37.29 -13.22
N SER A 584 -26.59 37.04 -11.91
CA SER A 584 -26.02 35.85 -11.30
C SER A 584 -26.87 34.61 -11.63
N SER A 585 -26.64 34.00 -12.79
CA SER A 585 -26.95 32.58 -12.95
C SER A 585 -25.82 31.79 -12.29
N GLU A 586 -26.12 31.06 -11.21
CA GLU A 586 -25.24 29.99 -10.74
C GLU A 586 -25.05 28.99 -11.89
N VAL A 587 -23.87 29.00 -12.50
CA VAL A 587 -23.52 27.99 -13.49
C VAL A 587 -23.18 26.72 -12.71
N GLU A 588 -24.16 25.84 -12.52
CA GLU A 588 -23.95 24.49 -11.98
C GLU A 588 -22.73 23.87 -12.65
N SER A 589 -21.68 23.59 -11.88
CA SER A 589 -20.41 23.17 -12.45
C SER A 589 -20.51 21.73 -12.96
N PHE A 590 -20.12 21.52 -14.22
CA PHE A 590 -19.94 20.18 -14.80
C PHE A 590 -18.61 19.55 -14.32
N GLU A 591 -18.35 19.64 -13.02
CA GLU A 591 -17.29 18.94 -12.31
C GLU A 591 -17.62 17.46 -12.16
N ILE A 592 -16.60 16.60 -12.16
CA ILE A 592 -16.79 15.16 -12.04
C ILE A 592 -17.36 14.84 -10.67
N GLY A 593 -18.40 14.00 -10.64
CA GLY A 593 -19.06 13.63 -9.40
C GLY A 593 -20.36 14.39 -9.12
N THR A 594 -20.55 15.58 -9.68
CA THR A 594 -21.73 16.43 -9.45
C THR A 594 -23.02 15.68 -9.79
N ALA A 595 -23.98 15.70 -8.87
CA ALA A 595 -25.31 15.15 -9.05
C ALA A 595 -26.21 16.19 -9.73
N LEU A 596 -26.82 15.83 -10.87
CA LEU A 596 -27.63 16.71 -11.70
C LEU A 596 -29.04 16.13 -11.88
N GLU A 597 -30.03 16.98 -12.15
CA GLU A 597 -31.32 16.55 -12.70
C GLU A 597 -31.51 17.09 -14.12
N ASN A 598 -32.28 16.41 -14.96
CA ASN A 598 -32.71 17.02 -16.22
C ASN A 598 -33.70 18.17 -15.97
N VAL A 599 -33.86 19.08 -16.93
CA VAL A 599 -34.77 20.26 -16.86
C VAL A 599 -36.21 19.95 -16.39
N LYS A 600 -36.68 18.70 -16.55
CA LYS A 600 -38.02 18.25 -16.10
C LYS A 600 -38.05 17.59 -14.71
N GLY A 601 -36.91 17.49 -14.01
CA GLY A 601 -36.76 16.82 -12.72
C GLY A 601 -37.08 15.32 -12.73
N THR A 602 -37.19 14.67 -13.90
CA THR A 602 -37.69 13.30 -14.07
C THR A 602 -36.63 12.21 -13.99
N ALA A 603 -35.34 12.57 -14.12
CA ALA A 603 -34.21 11.66 -14.01
C ALA A 603 -33.00 12.36 -13.37
N LYS A 604 -32.31 11.61 -12.51
CA LYS A 604 -31.06 12.00 -11.86
C LYS A 604 -29.87 11.49 -12.65
N TYR A 605 -28.84 12.31 -12.74
CA TYR A 605 -27.59 12.04 -13.44
C TYR A 605 -26.39 12.32 -12.52
N LYS A 606 -25.23 11.76 -12.85
CA LYS A 606 -23.94 12.08 -12.24
C LYS A 606 -22.95 12.44 -13.33
N VAL A 607 -22.19 13.52 -13.17
CA VAL A 607 -21.15 13.92 -14.12
C VAL A 607 -19.99 12.93 -14.06
N MET A 608 -19.53 12.50 -15.24
CA MET A 608 -18.49 11.47 -15.42
C MET A 608 -17.24 12.01 -16.14
N GLY A 609 -17.17 13.32 -16.42
CA GLY A 609 -16.11 13.95 -17.21
C GLY A 609 -16.66 14.68 -18.43
N LYS A 610 -15.79 14.90 -19.42
CA LYS A 610 -16.08 15.55 -20.70
C LYS A 610 -15.47 14.73 -21.83
N THR A 611 -16.05 14.75 -23.03
CA THR A 611 -15.36 14.26 -24.24
C THR A 611 -14.26 15.24 -24.67
N THR A 612 -13.38 14.82 -25.59
CA THR A 612 -12.28 15.64 -26.12
C THR A 612 -12.72 16.97 -26.75
N ASP A 613 -13.96 17.04 -27.25
CA ASP A 613 -14.62 18.25 -27.74
C ASP A 613 -15.20 19.16 -26.62
N GLY A 614 -14.94 18.85 -25.35
CA GLY A 614 -15.45 19.57 -24.17
C GLY A 614 -16.88 19.20 -23.74
N THR A 615 -17.63 18.39 -24.51
CA THR A 615 -19.03 18.06 -24.18
C THR A 615 -19.13 17.25 -22.86
N PRO A 616 -19.92 17.66 -21.86
CA PRO A 616 -20.09 16.90 -20.63
C PRO A 616 -20.62 15.48 -20.86
N MET A 617 -20.05 14.52 -20.15
CA MET A 617 -20.46 13.12 -20.10
C MET A 617 -21.17 12.85 -18.78
N VAL A 618 -22.33 12.18 -18.83
CA VAL A 618 -23.14 11.89 -17.64
C VAL A 618 -23.58 10.42 -17.57
N GLN A 619 -23.65 9.90 -16.35
CA GLN A 619 -24.27 8.62 -16.01
C GLN A 619 -25.74 8.83 -15.65
N PHE A 620 -26.63 7.98 -16.14
CA PHE A 620 -28.02 7.91 -15.69
C PHE A 620 -28.08 7.17 -14.35
N VAL A 621 -28.44 7.86 -13.27
CA VAL A 621 -28.40 7.31 -11.89
C VAL A 621 -29.75 6.72 -11.49
N ALA A 622 -30.83 7.49 -11.65
CA ALA A 622 -32.16 7.07 -11.23
C ALA A 622 -33.25 7.81 -12.02
N SER A 623 -34.49 7.31 -11.99
CA SER A 623 -35.64 7.97 -12.59
C SER A 623 -36.76 8.20 -11.58
N LYS A 624 -37.24 9.44 -11.44
CA LYS A 624 -38.54 9.69 -10.78
C LYS A 624 -39.69 9.11 -11.62
N SER A 625 -39.50 8.99 -12.94
CA SER A 625 -40.36 8.19 -13.83
C SER A 625 -40.17 6.66 -13.69
N ALA A 626 -39.56 6.16 -12.61
CA ALA A 626 -39.66 4.75 -12.22
C ALA A 626 -41.12 4.29 -12.00
N SER A 627 -42.06 5.22 -11.89
CA SER A 627 -43.51 5.00 -11.91
C SER A 627 -44.09 4.62 -13.29
N SER A 628 -43.35 4.85 -14.40
CA SER A 628 -43.84 4.66 -15.77
C SER A 628 -43.72 3.22 -16.29
N ALA A 629 -44.68 2.80 -17.12
CA ALA A 629 -44.64 1.54 -17.85
C ALA A 629 -43.61 1.51 -18.99
N THR A 630 -43.23 2.67 -19.54
CA THR A 630 -42.18 2.80 -20.57
C THR A 630 -41.22 3.92 -20.20
N VAL A 631 -39.93 3.63 -20.20
CA VAL A 631 -38.86 4.61 -19.95
C VAL A 631 -37.87 4.62 -21.11
N THR A 632 -37.28 5.79 -21.37
CA THR A 632 -36.16 5.97 -22.30
C THR A 632 -34.99 6.57 -21.54
N VAL A 633 -33.84 5.90 -21.53
CA VAL A 633 -32.55 6.51 -21.22
C VAL A 633 -32.03 7.09 -22.53
N PRO A 634 -31.95 8.43 -22.69
CA PRO A 634 -31.61 9.04 -23.96
C PRO A 634 -30.11 8.88 -24.27
N ALA A 635 -29.70 9.20 -25.51
CA ALA A 635 -28.28 9.24 -25.88
C ALA A 635 -27.60 10.55 -25.44
N THR A 636 -28.37 11.64 -25.41
CA THR A 636 -27.98 12.98 -24.98
C THR A 636 -29.11 13.54 -24.13
N VAL A 637 -28.80 14.29 -23.08
CA VAL A 637 -29.77 14.97 -22.22
C VAL A 637 -29.40 16.44 -22.11
N ASN A 638 -30.38 17.33 -22.13
CA ASN A 638 -30.15 18.75 -21.86
C ASN A 638 -30.32 18.99 -20.36
N ILE A 639 -29.30 19.57 -19.74
CA ILE A 639 -29.26 19.99 -18.34
C ILE A 639 -28.85 21.47 -18.37
N ASN A 640 -29.72 22.35 -17.86
CA ASN A 640 -29.49 23.81 -17.79
C ASN A 640 -28.92 24.41 -19.10
N GLY A 641 -29.60 24.14 -20.22
CA GLY A 641 -29.19 24.59 -21.55
C GLY A 641 -28.04 23.80 -22.19
N THR A 642 -27.25 23.05 -21.42
CA THR A 642 -26.08 22.31 -21.89
C THR A 642 -26.44 20.89 -22.32
N ALA A 643 -26.02 20.51 -23.54
CA ALA A 643 -26.21 19.16 -24.07
C ALA A 643 -25.14 18.21 -23.52
N CYS A 644 -25.57 17.20 -22.76
CA CYS A 644 -24.70 16.23 -22.10
C CYS A 644 -24.83 14.84 -22.73
N LYS A 645 -23.72 14.19 -23.11
CA LYS A 645 -23.71 12.82 -23.64
C LYS A 645 -24.00 11.84 -22.49
N VAL A 646 -25.08 11.06 -22.58
CA VAL A 646 -25.38 10.03 -21.56
C VAL A 646 -24.62 8.75 -21.93
N THR A 647 -23.63 8.38 -21.12
CA THR A 647 -22.64 7.35 -21.48
C THR A 647 -22.76 6.06 -20.68
N SER A 648 -23.47 6.06 -19.55
CA SER A 648 -23.70 4.85 -18.76
C SER A 648 -25.02 4.87 -17.99
N ILE A 649 -25.45 3.69 -17.53
CA ILE A 649 -26.53 3.50 -16.55
C ILE A 649 -25.90 2.96 -15.26
N ALA A 650 -26.17 3.61 -14.13
CA ALA A 650 -25.62 3.26 -12.83
C ALA A 650 -26.02 1.84 -12.36
N PRO A 651 -25.26 1.23 -11.43
CA PRO A 651 -25.71 0.07 -10.67
C PRO A 651 -27.05 0.36 -9.98
N LYS A 652 -27.90 -0.66 -9.84
CA LYS A 652 -29.22 -0.57 -9.18
C LYS A 652 -30.20 0.53 -9.71
N ALA A 653 -29.92 1.21 -10.84
CA ALA A 653 -30.69 2.39 -11.32
C ALA A 653 -32.22 2.22 -11.52
N PHE A 654 -32.67 0.99 -11.78
CA PHE A 654 -34.08 0.58 -11.88
C PHE A 654 -34.39 -0.62 -10.97
N TYR A 655 -33.61 -0.80 -9.89
CA TYR A 655 -33.69 -1.97 -9.00
C TYR A 655 -35.11 -2.19 -8.45
N LYS A 656 -35.58 -3.44 -8.52
CA LYS A 656 -36.92 -3.91 -8.12
C LYS A 656 -38.09 -3.10 -8.73
N ASN A 657 -37.91 -2.43 -9.87
CA ASN A 657 -38.99 -1.66 -10.50
C ASN A 657 -40.09 -2.57 -11.06
N LYS A 658 -41.17 -2.76 -10.28
CA LYS A 658 -42.34 -3.58 -10.64
C LYS A 658 -43.27 -2.93 -11.69
N LYS A 659 -43.12 -1.64 -12.02
CA LYS A 659 -44.00 -0.94 -12.98
C LYS A 659 -43.45 -0.91 -14.41
N LEU A 660 -42.12 -0.91 -14.57
CA LEU A 660 -41.43 -0.88 -15.86
C LEU A 660 -41.78 -2.10 -16.74
N LYS A 661 -42.37 -1.86 -17.92
CA LYS A 661 -42.70 -2.88 -18.94
C LYS A 661 -41.79 -2.82 -20.16
N LYS A 662 -41.27 -1.63 -20.51
CA LYS A 662 -40.38 -1.39 -21.66
C LYS A 662 -39.30 -0.37 -21.30
N ILE A 663 -38.06 -0.65 -21.69
CA ILE A 663 -36.94 0.30 -21.64
C ILE A 663 -36.34 0.49 -23.04
N VAL A 664 -36.01 1.75 -23.38
CA VAL A 664 -35.22 2.11 -24.55
C VAL A 664 -33.92 2.76 -24.08
N ILE A 665 -32.78 2.30 -24.57
CA ILE A 665 -31.45 2.73 -24.15
C ILE A 665 -30.74 3.36 -25.35
N GLY A 666 -30.26 4.60 -25.18
CA GLY A 666 -29.65 5.44 -26.21
C GLY A 666 -28.36 4.89 -26.81
N ALA A 667 -27.98 5.44 -27.98
CA ALA A 667 -26.83 4.96 -28.77
C ALA A 667 -25.46 5.30 -28.16
N ASN A 668 -25.39 6.27 -27.25
CA ASN A 668 -24.16 6.68 -26.56
C ASN A 668 -23.87 5.85 -25.29
N ILE A 669 -24.78 4.95 -24.89
CA ILE A 669 -24.63 4.16 -23.67
C ILE A 669 -23.59 3.06 -23.89
N VAL A 670 -22.42 3.25 -23.27
CA VAL A 670 -21.25 2.37 -23.34
C VAL A 670 -21.30 1.28 -22.27
N ARG A 671 -21.88 1.58 -21.09
CA ARG A 671 -21.91 0.69 -19.92
C ARG A 671 -23.30 0.63 -19.27
N ILE A 672 -23.75 -0.56 -18.88
CA ILE A 672 -24.92 -0.80 -18.02
C ILE A 672 -24.45 -1.46 -16.72
N GLY A 673 -24.72 -0.87 -15.56
CA GLY A 673 -24.17 -1.30 -14.26
C GLY A 673 -24.68 -2.63 -13.69
N LYS A 674 -23.96 -3.15 -12.69
CA LYS A 674 -24.32 -4.32 -11.85
C LYS A 674 -25.77 -4.17 -11.37
N GLN A 675 -26.60 -5.18 -11.60
CA GLN A 675 -28.01 -5.20 -11.17
C GLN A 675 -28.89 -4.01 -11.63
N ALA A 676 -28.53 -3.27 -12.69
CA ALA A 676 -29.22 -2.04 -13.11
C ALA A 676 -30.76 -2.18 -13.27
N PHE A 677 -31.26 -3.31 -13.75
CA PHE A 677 -32.70 -3.63 -13.87
C PHE A 677 -33.11 -4.83 -13.01
N TYR A 678 -32.30 -5.23 -12.02
CA TYR A 678 -32.54 -6.45 -11.25
C TYR A 678 -33.91 -6.42 -10.55
N GLY A 679 -34.70 -7.48 -10.69
CA GLY A 679 -36.03 -7.58 -10.10
C GLY A 679 -37.11 -6.74 -10.80
N CYS A 680 -36.87 -6.22 -12.02
CA CYS A 680 -37.94 -5.65 -12.86
C CYS A 680 -38.87 -6.74 -13.39
N THR A 681 -39.70 -7.34 -12.54
CA THR A 681 -40.49 -8.54 -12.85
C THR A 681 -41.49 -8.36 -13.98
N ASN A 682 -41.93 -7.12 -14.26
CA ASN A 682 -42.85 -6.78 -15.35
C ASN A 682 -42.17 -6.34 -16.66
N LEU A 683 -40.84 -6.25 -16.71
CA LEU A 683 -40.10 -5.84 -17.90
C LEU A 683 -40.25 -6.91 -19.00
N LYS A 684 -40.85 -6.53 -20.13
CA LYS A 684 -41.11 -7.40 -21.30
C LYS A 684 -40.20 -7.09 -22.49
N LYS A 685 -39.79 -5.83 -22.67
CA LYS A 685 -39.05 -5.37 -23.86
C LYS A 685 -37.90 -4.44 -23.49
N VAL A 686 -36.68 -4.81 -23.89
CA VAL A 686 -35.48 -3.97 -23.83
C VAL A 686 -35.02 -3.69 -25.25
N ILE A 687 -34.79 -2.41 -25.57
CA ILE A 687 -34.24 -1.97 -26.86
C ILE A 687 -32.98 -1.16 -26.56
N ILE A 688 -31.83 -1.57 -27.08
CA ILE A 688 -30.55 -0.88 -26.95
C ILE A 688 -30.12 -0.44 -28.34
N LYS A 689 -30.00 0.88 -28.57
CA LYS A 689 -29.81 1.45 -29.91
C LYS A 689 -28.45 1.13 -30.53
N LYS A 690 -27.40 1.01 -29.71
CA LYS A 690 -26.06 0.52 -30.08
C LYS A 690 -25.68 -0.62 -29.11
N LYS A 691 -24.78 -1.52 -29.51
CA LYS A 691 -24.22 -2.52 -28.57
C LYS A 691 -23.36 -1.79 -27.52
N PRO A 692 -23.69 -1.86 -26.22
CA PRO A 692 -22.81 -1.34 -25.16
C PRO A 692 -21.51 -2.17 -25.15
N LYS A 693 -20.40 -1.58 -24.71
CA LYS A 693 -19.18 -2.36 -24.44
C LYS A 693 -19.45 -3.34 -23.29
N GLN A 694 -20.04 -2.85 -22.20
CA GLN A 694 -20.22 -3.63 -20.97
C GLN A 694 -21.68 -3.68 -20.49
N ILE A 695 -22.11 -4.86 -20.01
CA ILE A 695 -23.38 -5.09 -19.30
C ILE A 695 -23.04 -5.86 -18.02
N GLY A 696 -23.23 -5.24 -16.86
CA GLY A 696 -22.77 -5.75 -15.57
C GLY A 696 -23.49 -7.01 -15.08
N LYS A 697 -22.87 -7.70 -14.12
CA LYS A 697 -23.39 -8.94 -13.50
C LYS A 697 -24.84 -8.76 -13.05
N GLN A 698 -25.69 -9.71 -13.45
CA GLN A 698 -27.14 -9.71 -13.19
C GLN A 698 -27.89 -8.41 -13.58
N ALA A 699 -27.44 -7.67 -14.60
CA ALA A 699 -28.10 -6.43 -15.03
C ALA A 699 -29.61 -6.58 -15.28
N PHE A 700 -30.07 -7.76 -15.76
CA PHE A 700 -31.48 -8.10 -15.93
C PHE A 700 -31.92 -9.30 -15.05
N GLY A 701 -31.21 -9.57 -13.96
CA GLY A 701 -31.52 -10.68 -13.04
C GLY A 701 -32.93 -10.55 -12.47
N LYS A 702 -33.64 -11.68 -12.27
CA LYS A 702 -35.05 -11.71 -11.84
C LYS A 702 -36.05 -10.90 -12.70
N CYS A 703 -35.68 -10.47 -13.92
CA CYS A 703 -36.62 -9.94 -14.92
C CYS A 703 -37.44 -11.06 -15.58
N ASN A 704 -38.35 -11.68 -14.84
CA ASN A 704 -38.97 -12.95 -15.23
C ASN A 704 -39.72 -12.89 -16.58
N LYS A 705 -40.38 -11.78 -16.91
CA LYS A 705 -41.15 -11.62 -18.16
C LYS A 705 -40.30 -11.22 -19.38
N LEU A 706 -39.00 -10.95 -19.22
CA LEU A 706 -38.10 -10.58 -20.31
C LEU A 706 -37.54 -11.83 -21.01
N LYS A 707 -37.92 -12.07 -22.27
CA LYS A 707 -37.46 -13.24 -23.05
C LYS A 707 -36.30 -12.92 -24.00
N LYS A 708 -36.34 -11.77 -24.68
CA LYS A 708 -35.34 -11.32 -25.65
C LYS A 708 -35.00 -9.84 -25.42
N ILE A 709 -33.78 -9.44 -25.78
CA ILE A 709 -33.31 -8.05 -25.81
C ILE A 709 -33.02 -7.69 -27.28
N SER A 710 -33.43 -6.52 -27.73
CA SER A 710 -33.04 -6.00 -29.05
C SER A 710 -31.81 -5.10 -28.88
N ILE A 711 -30.69 -5.42 -29.53
CA ILE A 711 -29.43 -4.68 -29.49
C ILE A 711 -29.03 -4.33 -30.92
N ALA A 712 -28.89 -3.05 -31.25
CA ALA A 712 -28.65 -2.58 -32.61
C ALA A 712 -29.60 -3.24 -33.63
N ASN A 713 -30.89 -3.25 -33.30
CA ASN A 713 -32.00 -3.91 -34.01
C ASN A 713 -31.93 -5.46 -34.11
N LYS A 714 -30.86 -6.13 -33.64
CA LYS A 714 -30.76 -7.60 -33.60
C LYS A 714 -31.32 -8.17 -32.29
N ASN A 715 -32.12 -9.22 -32.36
CA ASN A 715 -32.72 -9.85 -31.17
C ASN A 715 -31.79 -10.92 -30.58
N VAL A 716 -31.41 -10.78 -29.31
CA VAL A 716 -30.59 -11.74 -28.54
C VAL A 716 -31.38 -12.33 -27.37
N SER A 717 -30.99 -13.53 -26.92
CA SER A 717 -31.59 -14.16 -25.74
C SER A 717 -31.32 -13.33 -24.49
N ALA A 718 -32.36 -13.07 -23.68
CA ALA A 718 -32.19 -12.35 -22.42
C ALA A 718 -31.41 -13.17 -21.38
N LYS A 719 -31.39 -14.52 -21.48
CA LYS A 719 -30.75 -15.41 -20.50
C LYS A 719 -29.27 -15.06 -20.26
N LYS A 720 -28.53 -14.61 -21.30
CA LYS A 720 -27.11 -14.22 -21.20
C LYS A 720 -26.85 -13.02 -20.27
N TYR A 721 -27.88 -12.26 -19.92
CA TYR A 721 -27.76 -11.00 -19.17
C TYR A 721 -28.62 -10.96 -17.89
N LYS A 722 -29.17 -12.11 -17.47
CA LYS A 722 -29.89 -12.27 -16.20
C LYS A 722 -28.97 -12.83 -15.13
#